data_AF-A0A8K0DL32-F1
#
_entry.id   AF-A0A8K0DL32-F1
#
_cell.length_a   1.000
_cell.length_b   1.000
_cell.length_c   1.000
_cell.angle_alpha   90.00
_cell.angle_beta   90.00
_cell.angle_gamma   90.00
#
_symmetry.space_group_name_H-M   'P 1'
#
loop_
_entity.id
_entity.type
_entity.pdbx_description
1 polymer ?
#
loop_
_entity_poly.entity_id
_entity_poly.type
_entity_poly.pdbx_seq_one_letter_code
_entity_poly.pdbx_strand_id
1 'polypeptide(L)'
;MGATSEERFISSFHSINGMTIGERKKNLFLLLNATRKSLEVTKEEINFSSLHPKSPLEENFKVDALIYFKRVPELMEVLKSGNPVLIEKLLNTDAWFIDEGFKTVSGKELANEIFPHLSYNTKLKLLHKFELYLKDIKKADEYFEAVRENYGVYIGSKMLMACSEDLIMKVITVNRIEITPGQLQISVERYPNLTETLFECLDQYYHKIDIGTKYKTIFNYLAQHNVKLFLKLKEKYNPDIDLGSRSTRKFITKEKENIIKNPKEYSRFLKRSQLLKDIKEDFDEFYLNYLPKSLNALGNTYWQEYLNLPKRSDEEKLNYFLKTFKQLYGSELWEHSDFVLPQLFEMMSTDSREIWMNKNKRPENISEYEWISFMKTDKSIPLLKERISYTSKIKERVVLVCFLIKTCRINHDNEALLEVLKYLTAKHRNDHVTIREKIMKELLNFDLVKLSEEHWKYINEFITLSRLNNDCTYECINIFEKYIYYCLEKELPINDLLLQWTQLASSQYNIITEKPEYEKRCLLMFNETFPSAYNEKDLNSRYVDYLTCLHNWNRRYPKDTISLFINPQALQSIKLNLKSNSYSYTEEQIAVGCLKSDFKKAEEENLVGLLFERTQYHFSNVTNWLIKNHPETFMNHIEEITGTLIKMDSFNFHFSKLFRYYSHLDTTNHFSKHCLDFITDENADTRKAAACILSLTMAPNNFLDMVSSNYPLNLSADIESPEGQKAYKTQQALLPNLRNITPPSLTLDAISKFCKGDYLSLIQRSLYSAALNVPENKLVDFFEALSERAVSVRKHSIFLAFKVLNKNSIFKMLTNFMEKETNHSTHKSLFKGIFNFFLRNPDNYSWELTKLSVAKIDLKDKEAFNILTKYKRIPPTYFADYVLFTFDKLENFQDPNEIIEEGKCRILEAVNSKNISKLPHEFCESVIQKYFLQTEKLNDFQLKVHHFVSKFILYYETSDEKNCKKCMVSIFARLKKYIDCSWYSLEHGLECRKICSNFIKEFCSDFLGKECDNKEILIMFMNLWNDILKPHQAFNDYLYMHFTSLYVEFIKDQSSMKVIGQKIAVLCDSLHNEESLVVHVFYKCFKLFKDKFINSNNEENLFDLIEGIAKVSSTRSSLMLIIYLLPNDKITMPMIKCRYNNIMDLLRKENDNLLQIYLHNYYLSK
;
A
#
# COMPACT_ATOMS: atom_id res chain seq x y z
N MET A 1 12.26 66.83 -15.61
CA MET A 1 12.62 65.51 -16.19
C MET A 1 11.60 64.51 -15.65
N GLY A 2 10.84 63.83 -16.50
CA GLY A 2 9.84 62.87 -16.05
C GLY A 2 10.52 61.55 -15.67
N ALA A 3 10.11 60.95 -14.54
CA ALA A 3 10.65 59.66 -14.09
C ALA A 3 10.50 58.59 -15.18
N THR A 4 11.54 57.79 -15.40
CA THR A 4 11.58 56.70 -16.39
C THR A 4 10.55 55.61 -16.03
N SER A 5 10.17 54.75 -17.00
CA SER A 5 9.24 53.64 -16.70
C SER A 5 9.78 52.69 -15.63
N GLU A 6 11.11 52.55 -15.54
CA GLU A 6 11.80 51.79 -14.49
C GLU A 6 11.62 52.41 -13.10
N GLU A 7 11.90 53.71 -12.94
CA GLU A 7 11.75 54.42 -11.66
C GLU A 7 10.31 54.36 -11.15
N ARG A 8 9.33 54.49 -12.05
CA ARG A 8 7.91 54.35 -11.71
C ARG A 8 7.54 52.94 -11.26
N PHE A 9 8.07 51.91 -11.93
CA PHE A 9 7.82 50.53 -11.55
C PHE A 9 8.41 50.21 -10.17
N ILE A 10 9.67 50.56 -9.92
CA ILE A 10 10.35 50.29 -8.64
C ILE A 10 9.63 51.01 -7.50
N SER A 11 9.29 52.29 -7.68
CA SER A 11 8.52 53.04 -6.69
C SER A 11 7.17 52.37 -6.40
N SER A 12 6.45 51.97 -7.45
CA SER A 12 5.14 51.32 -7.32
C SER A 12 5.22 49.92 -6.68
N PHE A 13 6.31 49.20 -6.92
CA PHE A 13 6.56 47.87 -6.37
C PHE A 13 6.73 47.92 -4.84
N HIS A 14 7.49 48.88 -4.33
CA HIS A 14 7.65 49.07 -2.89
C HIS A 14 6.38 49.60 -2.21
N SER A 15 5.44 50.19 -2.97
CA SER A 15 4.17 50.71 -2.47
C SER A 15 2.97 49.82 -2.81
N ILE A 16 3.16 48.50 -2.99
CA ILE A 16 2.03 47.57 -3.23
C ILE A 16 1.17 47.47 -1.97
N ASN A 17 -0.01 48.07 -2.04
CA ASN A 17 -1.01 48.12 -0.97
C ASN A 17 -1.80 46.80 -0.82
N GLY A 18 -2.44 46.60 0.34
CA GLY A 18 -3.30 45.45 0.66
C GLY A 18 -3.07 44.95 2.08
N MET A 19 -4.11 44.51 2.77
CA MET A 19 -4.04 43.99 4.14
C MET A 19 -3.62 42.52 4.15
N THR A 20 -4.19 41.73 3.23
CA THR A 20 -3.85 40.30 3.09
C THR A 20 -2.75 40.07 2.03
N ILE A 21 -2.01 38.96 2.15
CA ILE A 21 -1.06 38.54 1.09
C ILE A 21 -1.79 38.35 -0.25
N GLY A 22 -3.05 37.86 -0.22
CA GLY A 22 -3.88 37.68 -1.41
C GLY A 22 -4.16 38.99 -2.14
N GLU A 23 -4.54 40.04 -1.41
CA GLU A 23 -4.74 41.38 -1.96
C GLU A 23 -3.46 41.99 -2.52
N ARG A 24 -2.36 41.94 -1.76
CA ARG A 24 -1.06 42.45 -2.23
C ARG A 24 -0.59 41.73 -3.48
N LYS A 25 -0.77 40.40 -3.56
CA LYS A 25 -0.49 39.61 -4.76
C LYS A 25 -1.38 40.02 -5.93
N LYS A 26 -2.68 40.25 -5.72
CA LYS A 26 -3.59 40.78 -6.75
C LYS A 26 -3.11 42.13 -7.28
N ASN A 27 -2.71 43.03 -6.39
CA ASN A 27 -2.22 44.37 -6.75
C ASN A 27 -0.85 44.31 -7.47
N LEU A 28 0.03 43.37 -7.10
CA LEU A 28 1.23 43.08 -7.89
C LEU A 28 0.87 42.72 -9.33
N PHE A 29 -0.08 41.81 -9.56
CA PHE A 29 -0.45 41.43 -10.93
C PHE A 29 -1.09 42.57 -11.71
N LEU A 30 -1.82 43.47 -11.05
CA LEU A 30 -2.30 44.70 -11.70
C LEU A 30 -1.14 45.59 -12.11
N LEU A 31 -0.13 45.78 -11.25
CA LEU A 31 1.09 46.53 -11.56
C LEU A 31 1.86 45.89 -12.72
N LEU A 32 2.08 44.58 -12.71
CA LEU A 32 2.78 43.85 -13.78
C LEU A 32 2.07 44.00 -15.13
N ASN A 33 0.74 43.88 -15.14
CA ASN A 33 -0.07 44.07 -16.35
C ASN A 33 0.01 45.51 -16.90
N ALA A 34 -0.07 46.52 -16.02
CA ALA A 34 0.04 47.92 -16.42
C ALA A 34 1.45 48.22 -16.98
N THR A 35 2.47 47.68 -16.32
CA THR A 35 3.87 47.82 -16.71
C THR A 35 4.14 47.20 -18.08
N ARG A 36 3.65 45.98 -18.33
CA ARG A 36 3.79 45.31 -19.63
C ARG A 36 3.21 46.15 -20.78
N LYS A 37 2.00 46.70 -20.61
CA LYS A 37 1.39 47.58 -21.61
C LYS A 37 2.21 48.83 -21.88
N SER A 38 2.83 49.40 -20.85
CA SER A 38 3.72 50.56 -20.99
C SER A 38 4.97 50.22 -21.79
N LEU A 39 5.64 49.10 -21.48
CA LEU A 39 6.86 48.66 -22.16
C LEU A 39 6.61 48.31 -23.64
N GLU A 40 5.43 47.76 -23.97
CA GLU A 40 5.02 47.51 -25.36
C GLU A 40 4.91 48.82 -26.17
N VAL A 41 4.61 49.95 -25.53
CA VAL A 41 4.51 51.28 -26.16
C VAL A 41 5.85 52.00 -26.20
N THR A 42 6.59 52.02 -25.08
CA THR A 42 7.85 52.78 -24.97
C THR A 42 9.06 52.05 -25.56
N LYS A 43 8.96 50.72 -25.74
CA LYS A 43 10.08 49.83 -26.11
C LYS A 43 11.26 49.88 -25.13
N GLU A 44 11.03 50.35 -23.91
CA GLU A 44 12.02 50.32 -22.84
C GLU A 44 12.10 48.91 -22.23
N GLU A 45 13.23 48.56 -21.61
CA GLU A 45 13.37 47.35 -20.79
C GLU A 45 13.50 47.72 -19.32
N ILE A 46 12.95 46.88 -18.44
CA ILE A 46 13.15 47.01 -16.99
C ILE A 46 14.37 46.25 -16.58
N ASN A 47 15.32 46.95 -15.96
CA ASN A 47 16.43 46.30 -15.30
C ASN A 47 16.01 45.80 -13.91
N PHE A 48 15.70 44.52 -13.76
CA PHE A 48 15.33 43.95 -12.46
C PHE A 48 16.51 43.87 -11.46
N SER A 49 17.75 44.17 -11.88
CA SER A 49 18.90 44.18 -10.97
C SER A 49 18.86 45.38 -10.01
N SER A 50 18.24 46.51 -10.41
CA SER A 50 18.09 47.71 -9.58
C SER A 50 16.97 47.59 -8.54
N LEU A 51 16.07 46.60 -8.69
CA LEU A 51 15.03 46.31 -7.72
C LEU A 51 15.60 45.54 -6.52
N HIS A 52 15.70 46.21 -5.37
CA HIS A 52 16.18 45.64 -4.11
C HIS A 52 15.00 45.39 -3.14
N PRO A 53 14.52 44.14 -2.99
CA PRO A 53 13.44 43.82 -2.07
C PRO A 53 13.75 44.25 -0.63
N LYS A 54 12.75 44.82 0.06
CA LYS A 54 12.86 45.26 1.45
C LYS A 54 12.32 44.25 2.47
N SER A 55 11.64 43.21 1.99
CA SER A 55 11.03 42.18 2.84
C SER A 55 11.03 40.80 2.17
N PRO A 56 10.87 39.69 2.93
CA PRO A 56 10.73 38.36 2.35
C PRO A 56 9.55 38.21 1.39
N LEU A 57 8.47 38.97 1.60
CA LEU A 57 7.33 39.01 0.66
C LEU A 57 7.72 39.69 -0.65
N GLU A 58 8.47 40.80 -0.58
CA GLU A 58 8.99 41.47 -1.78
C GLU A 58 9.99 40.61 -2.55
N GLU A 59 10.84 39.81 -1.88
CA GLU A 59 11.71 38.85 -2.57
C GLU A 59 10.90 37.85 -3.38
N ASN A 60 9.82 37.34 -2.78
CA ASN A 60 8.86 36.48 -3.47
C ASN A 60 8.20 37.21 -4.64
N PHE A 61 7.79 38.47 -4.49
CA PHE A 61 7.17 39.25 -5.55
C PHE A 61 8.14 39.59 -6.69
N LYS A 62 9.43 39.79 -6.40
CA LYS A 62 10.47 39.96 -7.42
C LYS A 62 10.55 38.71 -8.30
N VAL A 63 10.54 37.52 -7.70
CA VAL A 63 10.52 36.26 -8.48
C VAL A 63 9.23 36.10 -9.28
N ASP A 64 8.06 36.48 -8.73
CA ASP A 64 6.79 36.51 -9.51
C ASP A 64 6.90 37.44 -10.73
N ALA A 65 7.53 38.61 -10.58
CA ALA A 65 7.76 39.54 -11.67
C ALA A 65 8.71 38.97 -12.74
N LEU A 66 9.83 38.36 -12.32
CA LEU A 66 10.78 37.72 -13.24
C LEU A 66 10.13 36.57 -14.03
N ILE A 67 9.30 35.76 -13.37
CA ILE A 67 8.49 34.70 -14.00
C ILE A 67 7.50 35.30 -15.01
N TYR A 68 6.78 36.34 -14.61
CA TYR A 68 5.77 37.00 -15.45
C TYR A 68 6.38 37.55 -16.75
N PHE A 69 7.56 38.17 -16.66
CA PHE A 69 8.28 38.72 -17.80
C PHE A 69 9.25 37.74 -18.48
N LYS A 70 9.31 36.48 -18.03
CA LYS A 70 10.20 35.43 -18.56
C LYS A 70 11.68 35.84 -18.66
N ARG A 71 12.21 36.52 -17.64
CA ARG A 71 13.59 37.00 -17.58
C ARG A 71 14.56 35.86 -17.23
N VAL A 72 14.87 35.03 -18.22
CA VAL A 72 15.64 33.77 -18.06
C VAL A 72 17.00 33.96 -17.37
N PRO A 73 17.87 34.92 -17.77
CA PRO A 73 19.18 35.08 -17.13
C PRO A 73 19.08 35.33 -15.62
N GLU A 74 18.17 36.21 -15.21
CA GLU A 74 17.93 36.56 -13.82
C GLU A 74 17.31 35.38 -13.04
N LEU A 75 16.45 34.59 -13.67
CA LEU A 75 15.90 33.36 -13.08
C LEU A 75 16.96 32.26 -12.91
N MET A 76 17.96 32.18 -13.78
CA MET A 76 19.10 31.28 -13.60
C MET A 76 19.95 31.66 -12.38
N GLU A 77 20.10 32.96 -12.11
CA GLU A 77 20.75 33.43 -10.88
C GLU A 77 19.90 33.16 -9.64
N VAL A 78 18.56 33.26 -9.72
CA VAL A 78 17.66 32.80 -8.65
C VAL A 78 17.84 31.32 -8.37
N LEU A 79 17.98 30.49 -9.41
CA LEU A 79 18.24 29.06 -9.26
C LEU A 79 19.56 28.78 -8.52
N LYS A 80 20.60 29.58 -8.76
CA LYS A 80 21.93 29.46 -8.13
C LYS A 80 22.05 30.17 -6.78
N SER A 81 21.04 30.94 -6.36
CA SER A 81 21.08 31.79 -5.15
C SER A 81 21.29 31.03 -3.84
N GLY A 82 21.00 29.73 -3.80
CA GLY A 82 21.02 28.93 -2.58
C GLY A 82 19.88 29.24 -1.59
N ASN A 83 18.86 29.99 -2.01
CA ASN A 83 17.64 30.24 -1.23
C ASN A 83 16.55 29.21 -1.61
N PRO A 84 16.26 28.20 -0.76
CA PRO A 84 15.34 27.12 -1.12
C PRO A 84 13.90 27.59 -1.37
N VAL A 85 13.48 28.70 -0.75
CA VAL A 85 12.12 29.24 -0.88
C VAL A 85 11.92 29.83 -2.27
N LEU A 86 12.87 30.65 -2.74
CA LEU A 86 12.83 31.28 -4.06
C LEU A 86 13.02 30.24 -5.18
N ILE A 87 13.92 29.29 -4.98
CA ILE A 87 14.14 28.18 -5.90
C ILE A 87 12.88 27.32 -6.03
N GLU A 88 12.22 26.96 -4.93
CA GLU A 88 10.99 26.17 -4.97
C GLU A 88 9.87 26.91 -5.71
N LYS A 89 9.77 28.22 -5.53
CA LYS A 89 8.84 29.06 -6.28
C LYS A 89 9.12 29.02 -7.78
N LEU A 90 10.38 29.18 -8.19
CA LEU A 90 10.81 29.08 -9.59
C LEU A 90 10.52 27.69 -10.18
N LEU A 91 10.88 26.61 -9.49
CA LEU A 91 10.67 25.25 -10.00
C LEU A 91 9.19 24.83 -10.02
N ASN A 92 8.32 25.53 -9.28
CA ASN A 92 6.86 25.33 -9.32
C ASN A 92 6.18 26.06 -10.48
N THR A 93 6.91 26.83 -11.28
CA THR A 93 6.40 27.44 -12.51
C THR A 93 6.12 26.38 -13.57
N ASP A 94 5.32 26.73 -14.58
CA ASP A 94 4.99 25.88 -15.72
C ASP A 94 6.23 25.45 -16.53
N ALA A 95 6.06 24.46 -17.41
CA ALA A 95 7.12 23.82 -18.21
C ALA A 95 8.04 24.78 -18.99
N TRP A 96 7.60 26.01 -19.29
CA TRP A 96 8.34 26.96 -20.11
C TRP A 96 9.72 27.30 -19.56
N PHE A 97 9.92 27.34 -18.23
CA PHE A 97 11.23 27.67 -17.67
C PHE A 97 12.25 26.57 -17.98
N ILE A 98 11.81 25.31 -17.98
CA ILE A 98 12.67 24.19 -18.39
C ILE A 98 12.98 24.29 -19.88
N ASP A 99 11.98 24.55 -20.72
CA ASP A 99 12.13 24.62 -22.17
C ASP A 99 13.06 25.77 -22.62
N GLU A 100 12.87 26.98 -22.08
CA GLU A 100 13.64 28.18 -22.47
C GLU A 100 14.93 28.33 -21.66
N GLY A 101 14.87 28.15 -20.34
CA GLY A 101 16.00 28.37 -19.44
C GLY A 101 17.16 27.40 -19.64
N PHE A 102 16.85 26.20 -20.11
CA PHE A 102 17.84 25.16 -20.41
C PHE A 102 17.96 24.90 -21.90
N LYS A 103 17.49 25.80 -22.78
CA LYS A 103 17.52 25.60 -24.24
C LYS A 103 18.92 25.48 -24.81
N THR A 104 19.84 26.33 -24.37
CA THR A 104 21.24 26.39 -24.85
C THR A 104 22.25 25.70 -23.94
N VAL A 105 21.84 25.31 -22.73
CA VAL A 105 22.70 24.64 -21.75
C VAL A 105 23.01 23.21 -22.23
N SER A 106 24.28 22.82 -22.28
CA SER A 106 24.74 21.46 -22.55
C SER A 106 24.76 20.59 -21.28
N GLY A 107 24.85 19.27 -21.42
CA GLY A 107 24.95 18.35 -20.28
C GLY A 107 26.20 18.61 -19.43
N LYS A 108 27.32 18.98 -20.07
CA LYS A 108 28.56 19.33 -19.38
C LYS A 108 28.42 20.62 -18.57
N GLU A 109 27.85 21.68 -19.15
CA GLU A 109 27.58 22.94 -18.44
C GLU A 109 26.61 22.70 -17.27
N LEU A 110 25.57 21.88 -17.46
CA LEU A 110 24.65 21.52 -16.38
C LEU A 110 25.39 20.87 -15.20
N ALA A 111 26.20 19.85 -15.46
CA ALA A 111 26.89 19.08 -14.43
C ALA A 111 28.05 19.85 -13.77
N ASN A 112 28.78 20.67 -14.53
CA ASN A 112 30.03 21.30 -14.07
C ASN A 112 29.86 22.77 -13.64
N GLU A 113 28.88 23.51 -14.17
CA GLU A 113 28.72 24.94 -13.92
C GLU A 113 27.43 25.29 -13.18
N ILE A 114 26.38 24.48 -13.32
CA ILE A 114 25.10 24.74 -12.64
C ILE A 114 25.01 23.92 -11.35
N PHE A 115 25.14 22.60 -11.44
CA PHE A 115 24.94 21.70 -10.29
C PHE A 115 25.82 22.02 -9.07
N PRO A 116 27.10 22.45 -9.20
CA PRO A 116 27.89 22.82 -8.03
C PRO A 116 27.32 23.97 -7.20
N HIS A 117 26.51 24.85 -7.82
CA HIS A 117 25.81 25.95 -7.15
C HIS A 117 24.44 25.54 -6.58
N LEU A 118 24.02 24.30 -6.83
CA LEU A 118 22.75 23.77 -6.35
C LEU A 118 22.97 22.86 -5.13
N SER A 119 22.00 22.88 -4.23
CA SER A 119 21.95 21.91 -3.15
C SER A 119 21.43 20.56 -3.64
N TYR A 120 21.72 19.49 -2.89
CA TYR A 120 21.25 18.14 -3.21
C TYR A 120 19.74 18.09 -3.47
N ASN A 121 18.94 18.68 -2.58
CA ASN A 121 17.48 18.70 -2.75
C ASN A 121 17.05 19.48 -3.99
N THR A 122 17.75 20.56 -4.34
CA THR A 122 17.46 21.35 -5.54
C THR A 122 17.78 20.57 -6.80
N LYS A 123 18.92 19.87 -6.86
CA LYS A 123 19.27 18.98 -7.98
C LYS A 123 18.20 17.94 -8.21
N LEU A 124 17.75 17.25 -7.16
CA LEU A 124 16.68 16.25 -7.27
C LEU A 124 15.37 16.85 -7.79
N LYS A 125 14.97 18.02 -7.28
CA LYS A 125 13.77 18.73 -7.76
C LYS A 125 13.92 19.10 -9.24
N LEU A 126 15.07 19.63 -9.66
CA LEU A 126 15.34 20.00 -11.04
C LEU A 126 15.35 18.80 -11.98
N LEU A 127 16.01 17.69 -11.60
CA LEU A 127 16.03 16.45 -12.37
C LEU A 127 14.61 15.88 -12.57
N HIS A 128 13.78 15.92 -11.53
CA HIS A 128 12.38 15.52 -11.66
C HIS A 128 11.59 16.46 -12.59
N LYS A 129 11.89 17.76 -12.61
CA LYS A 129 11.30 18.70 -13.57
C LYS A 129 11.75 18.40 -15.01
N PHE A 130 13.01 18.01 -15.22
CA PHE A 130 13.45 17.50 -16.52
C PHE A 130 12.69 16.22 -16.89
N GLU A 131 12.53 15.28 -15.97
CA GLU A 131 11.78 14.04 -16.19
C GLU A 131 10.34 14.31 -16.69
N LEU A 132 9.68 15.31 -16.11
CA LEU A 132 8.30 15.68 -16.44
C LEU A 132 8.18 16.52 -17.71
N TYR A 133 9.10 17.47 -17.94
CA TYR A 133 8.88 18.55 -18.91
C TYR A 133 9.90 18.62 -20.04
N LEU A 134 11.09 18.02 -19.91
CA LEU A 134 12.09 18.02 -20.98
C LEU A 134 11.59 17.14 -22.14
N LYS A 135 11.40 17.76 -23.32
CA LYS A 135 10.87 17.11 -24.53
C LYS A 135 11.95 16.64 -25.50
N ASP A 136 13.12 17.27 -25.49
CA ASP A 136 14.24 16.88 -26.34
C ASP A 136 14.93 15.63 -25.77
N ILE A 137 14.67 14.48 -26.39
CA ILE A 137 15.17 13.18 -25.97
C ILE A 137 16.69 13.11 -26.06
N LYS A 138 17.30 13.67 -27.12
CA LYS A 138 18.77 13.65 -27.28
C LYS A 138 19.44 14.45 -26.18
N LYS A 139 18.83 15.57 -25.83
CA LYS A 139 19.29 16.41 -24.73
C LYS A 139 19.09 15.74 -23.38
N ALA A 140 18.00 15.01 -23.18
CA ALA A 140 17.77 14.23 -21.98
C ALA A 140 18.84 13.13 -21.81
N ASP A 141 19.19 12.43 -22.89
CA ASP A 141 20.28 11.44 -22.90
C ASP A 141 21.62 12.10 -22.55
N GLU A 142 21.94 13.24 -23.18
CA GLU A 142 23.17 14.01 -22.88
C GLU A 142 23.24 14.43 -21.40
N TYR A 143 22.14 14.96 -20.85
CA TYR A 143 22.05 15.36 -19.45
C TYR A 143 22.20 14.17 -18.51
N PHE A 144 21.53 13.05 -18.81
CA PHE A 144 21.63 11.83 -18.02
C PHE A 144 23.08 11.33 -17.96
N GLU A 145 23.76 11.26 -19.12
CA GLU A 145 25.15 10.80 -19.23
C GLU A 145 26.08 11.71 -18.41
N ALA A 146 26.00 13.04 -18.59
CA ALA A 146 26.83 13.99 -17.84
C ALA A 146 26.59 13.93 -16.32
N VAL A 147 25.33 13.74 -15.89
CA VAL A 147 24.98 13.58 -14.47
C VAL A 147 25.46 12.22 -13.95
N ARG A 148 25.33 11.14 -14.72
CA ARG A 148 25.81 9.80 -14.35
C ARG A 148 27.33 9.79 -14.16
N GLU A 149 28.06 10.46 -15.04
CA GLU A 149 29.50 10.60 -14.97
C GLU A 149 29.94 11.32 -13.68
N ASN A 150 29.34 12.48 -13.37
CA ASN A 150 29.76 13.32 -12.25
C ASN A 150 29.17 12.92 -10.88
N TYR A 151 27.93 12.45 -10.85
CA TYR A 151 27.16 12.20 -9.62
C TYR A 151 26.73 10.73 -9.44
N GLY A 152 26.93 9.89 -10.45
CA GLY A 152 26.56 8.48 -10.42
C GLY A 152 25.13 8.20 -10.89
N VAL A 153 24.90 6.94 -11.26
CA VAL A 153 23.63 6.49 -11.85
C VAL A 153 22.43 6.64 -10.91
N TYR A 154 22.64 6.63 -9.59
CA TYR A 154 21.56 6.82 -8.62
C TYR A 154 20.89 8.20 -8.73
N ILE A 155 21.67 9.24 -8.99
CA ILE A 155 21.16 10.60 -9.17
C ILE A 155 20.65 10.78 -10.59
N GLY A 156 21.41 10.31 -11.60
CA GLY A 156 20.97 10.34 -12.99
C GLY A 156 19.64 9.63 -13.22
N SER A 157 19.37 8.53 -12.51
CA SER A 157 18.14 7.76 -12.68
C SER A 157 16.86 8.50 -12.29
N LYS A 158 16.98 9.65 -11.61
CA LYS A 158 15.84 10.53 -11.25
C LYS A 158 15.25 11.29 -12.44
N MET A 159 15.92 11.25 -13.60
CA MET A 159 15.40 11.76 -14.86
C MET A 159 15.34 10.70 -15.97
N LEU A 160 15.50 9.42 -15.60
CA LEU A 160 15.67 8.33 -16.57
C LEU A 160 14.51 8.26 -17.57
N MET A 161 13.27 8.50 -17.13
CA MET A 161 12.09 8.41 -18.00
C MET A 161 11.97 9.57 -19.01
N ALA A 162 12.88 10.56 -18.99
CA ALA A 162 13.01 11.53 -20.07
C ALA A 162 13.94 11.07 -21.20
N CYS A 163 14.76 10.06 -20.96
CA CYS A 163 15.74 9.53 -21.92
C CYS A 163 15.08 8.64 -22.99
N SER A 164 15.85 8.25 -24.01
CA SER A 164 15.43 7.30 -25.04
C SER A 164 15.15 5.90 -24.49
N GLU A 165 14.25 5.14 -25.14
CA GLU A 165 13.88 3.77 -24.73
C GLU A 165 15.10 2.85 -24.60
N ASP A 166 16.04 2.94 -25.57
CA ASP A 166 17.28 2.16 -25.58
C ASP A 166 18.16 2.46 -24.36
N LEU A 167 18.32 3.74 -24.01
CA LEU A 167 19.10 4.14 -22.84
C LEU A 167 18.41 3.70 -21.54
N ILE A 168 17.09 3.85 -21.44
CA ILE A 168 16.30 3.39 -20.29
C ILE A 168 16.53 1.89 -20.05
N MET A 169 16.36 1.08 -21.09
CA MET A 169 16.51 -0.37 -20.99
C MET A 169 17.94 -0.78 -20.66
N LYS A 170 18.93 -0.16 -21.31
CA LYS A 170 20.34 -0.40 -21.01
C LYS A 170 20.66 -0.13 -19.54
N VAL A 171 20.21 0.99 -19.00
CA VAL A 171 20.48 1.39 -17.61
C VAL A 171 19.76 0.47 -16.61
N ILE A 172 18.50 0.13 -16.84
CA ILE A 172 17.73 -0.72 -15.92
C ILE A 172 18.30 -2.13 -15.86
N THR A 173 18.64 -2.71 -17.01
CA THR A 173 19.17 -4.08 -17.11
C THR A 173 20.58 -4.19 -16.51
N VAL A 174 21.46 -3.22 -16.79
CA VAL A 174 22.85 -3.22 -16.31
C VAL A 174 22.93 -2.91 -14.81
N ASN A 175 22.20 -1.90 -14.34
CA ASN A 175 22.37 -1.36 -12.99
C ASN A 175 21.31 -1.86 -11.99
N ARG A 176 20.31 -2.65 -12.42
CA ARG A 176 19.17 -3.11 -11.59
C ARG A 176 18.48 -1.97 -10.85
N ILE A 177 18.15 -0.91 -11.58
CA ILE A 177 17.51 0.27 -11.00
C ILE A 177 16.05 -0.04 -10.69
N GLU A 178 15.66 0.25 -9.45
CA GLU A 178 14.27 0.14 -9.02
C GLU A 178 13.44 1.30 -9.57
N ILE A 179 12.42 0.99 -10.35
CA ILE A 179 11.53 1.99 -10.96
C ILE A 179 10.41 2.35 -9.98
N THR A 180 10.23 3.64 -9.75
CA THR A 180 9.16 4.14 -8.86
C THR A 180 7.80 4.17 -9.57
N PRO A 181 6.67 4.16 -8.83
CA PRO A 181 5.35 4.32 -9.44
C PRO A 181 5.24 5.58 -10.31
N GLY A 182 5.77 6.73 -9.86
CA GLY A 182 5.75 7.96 -10.64
C GLY A 182 6.49 7.83 -11.98
N GLN A 183 7.60 7.12 -12.00
CA GLN A 183 8.36 6.86 -13.23
C GLN A 183 7.61 5.93 -14.20
N LEU A 184 6.96 4.88 -13.68
CA LEU A 184 6.09 4.05 -14.51
C LEU A 184 4.90 4.83 -15.05
N GLN A 185 4.33 5.77 -14.28
CA GLN A 185 3.27 6.63 -14.80
C GLN A 185 3.76 7.44 -16.01
N ILE A 186 4.96 8.03 -15.92
CA ILE A 186 5.59 8.76 -17.02
C ILE A 186 5.87 7.82 -18.21
N SER A 187 6.31 6.58 -17.96
CA SER A 187 6.52 5.60 -19.04
C SER A 187 5.21 5.24 -19.74
N VAL A 188 4.07 5.16 -19.04
CA VAL A 188 2.76 4.93 -19.69
C VAL A 188 2.44 6.05 -20.67
N GLU A 189 2.74 7.29 -20.30
CA GLU A 189 2.44 8.48 -21.10
C GLU A 189 3.39 8.65 -22.29
N ARG A 190 4.70 8.40 -22.11
CA ARG A 190 5.74 8.63 -23.12
C ARG A 190 6.12 7.39 -23.93
N TYR A 191 6.18 6.23 -23.29
CA TYR A 191 6.68 4.97 -23.84
C TYR A 191 5.73 3.80 -23.52
N PRO A 192 4.50 3.81 -24.06
CA PRO A 192 3.46 2.85 -23.70
C PRO A 192 3.86 1.39 -23.99
N ASN A 193 4.67 1.16 -25.04
CA ASN A 193 5.16 -0.18 -25.40
C ASN A 193 6.23 -0.67 -24.42
N LEU A 194 7.13 0.22 -24.00
CA LEU A 194 8.19 -0.08 -23.04
C LEU A 194 7.66 -0.46 -21.66
N THR A 195 6.52 0.14 -21.26
CA THR A 195 5.94 -0.04 -19.92
C THR A 195 5.73 -1.51 -19.54
N GLU A 196 5.29 -2.34 -20.49
CA GLU A 196 5.13 -3.78 -20.24
C GLU A 196 6.46 -4.44 -19.88
N THR A 197 7.49 -4.21 -20.70
CA THR A 197 8.85 -4.73 -20.48
C THR A 197 9.44 -4.24 -19.15
N LEU A 198 9.09 -3.03 -18.71
CA LEU A 198 9.49 -2.54 -17.39
C LEU A 198 8.86 -3.35 -16.25
N PHE A 199 7.59 -3.74 -16.36
CA PHE A 199 6.95 -4.64 -15.38
C PHE A 199 7.61 -6.03 -15.38
N GLU A 200 7.96 -6.56 -16.55
CA GLU A 200 8.68 -7.83 -16.66
C GLU A 200 10.07 -7.76 -16.01
N CYS A 201 10.79 -6.65 -16.21
CA CYS A 201 12.06 -6.40 -15.53
C CYS A 201 11.89 -6.37 -14.01
N LEU A 202 10.86 -5.68 -13.51
CA LEU A 202 10.58 -5.62 -12.06
C LEU A 202 10.30 -7.01 -11.49
N ASP A 203 9.52 -7.83 -12.19
CA ASP A 203 9.17 -9.21 -11.81
C ASP A 203 10.41 -10.12 -11.78
N GLN A 204 11.28 -9.98 -12.79
CA GLN A 204 12.52 -10.74 -12.89
C GLN A 204 13.55 -10.35 -11.81
N TYR A 205 13.65 -9.07 -11.45
CA TYR A 205 14.68 -8.60 -10.52
C TYR A 205 14.25 -8.63 -9.05
N TYR A 206 12.94 -8.57 -8.79
CA TYR A 206 12.39 -8.44 -7.44
C TYR A 206 11.38 -9.55 -7.13
N HIS A 207 11.80 -10.81 -7.20
CA HIS A 207 10.99 -12.01 -6.89
C HIS A 207 10.33 -12.06 -5.49
N LYS A 208 10.58 -11.08 -4.62
CA LYS A 208 9.98 -10.96 -3.27
C LYS A 208 8.98 -9.81 -3.13
N ILE A 209 8.77 -9.02 -4.19
CA ILE A 209 7.87 -7.87 -4.17
C ILE A 209 6.56 -8.27 -4.84
N ASP A 210 5.46 -8.12 -4.12
CA ASP A 210 4.12 -8.17 -4.72
C ASP A 210 3.91 -6.89 -5.57
N ILE A 211 4.05 -7.07 -6.89
CA ILE A 211 3.88 -6.02 -7.89
C ILE A 211 2.46 -5.45 -7.84
N GLY A 212 1.45 -6.31 -7.66
CA GLY A 212 0.04 -5.90 -7.64
C GLY A 212 -0.26 -4.91 -6.53
N THR A 213 0.24 -5.19 -5.33
CA THR A 213 0.08 -4.30 -4.17
C THR A 213 0.93 -3.03 -4.29
N LYS A 214 2.22 -3.16 -4.62
CA LYS A 214 3.16 -2.01 -4.65
C LYS A 214 2.79 -0.98 -5.72
N TYR A 215 2.26 -1.41 -6.87
CA TYR A 215 1.96 -0.56 -8.01
C TYR A 215 0.45 -0.37 -8.25
N LYS A 216 -0.41 -0.60 -7.25
CA LYS A 216 -1.88 -0.44 -7.32
C LYS A 216 -2.33 0.88 -7.95
N THR A 217 -1.64 1.99 -7.64
CA THR A 217 -1.93 3.31 -8.21
C THR A 217 -1.72 3.36 -9.73
N ILE A 218 -0.72 2.62 -10.25
CA ILE A 218 -0.41 2.53 -11.69
C ILE A 218 -1.42 1.65 -12.40
N PHE A 219 -1.89 0.57 -11.79
CA PHE A 219 -3.00 -0.20 -12.35
C PHE A 219 -4.28 0.64 -12.49
N ASN A 220 -4.62 1.45 -11.48
CA ASN A 220 -5.74 2.40 -11.55
C ASN A 220 -5.57 3.44 -12.67
N TYR A 221 -4.33 3.85 -12.94
CA TYR A 221 -4.00 4.74 -14.03
C TYR A 221 -4.12 4.05 -15.40
N LEU A 222 -3.55 2.85 -15.55
CA LEU A 222 -3.63 2.02 -16.76
C LEU A 222 -5.08 1.70 -17.12
N ALA A 223 -5.93 1.38 -16.15
CA ALA A 223 -7.36 1.13 -16.37
C ALA A 223 -8.11 2.32 -17.03
N GLN A 224 -7.56 3.54 -16.94
CA GLN A 224 -8.12 4.72 -17.57
C GLN A 224 -7.44 5.04 -18.92
N HIS A 225 -6.12 4.85 -18.99
CA HIS A 225 -5.30 5.33 -20.10
C HIS A 225 -4.95 4.23 -21.11
N ASN A 226 -4.58 3.03 -20.66
CA ASN A 226 -4.21 1.88 -21.50
C ASN A 226 -4.87 0.58 -20.98
N VAL A 227 -6.13 0.36 -21.38
CA VAL A 227 -6.96 -0.74 -20.85
C VAL A 227 -6.45 -2.12 -21.26
N LYS A 228 -5.92 -2.26 -22.48
CA LYS A 228 -5.34 -3.52 -22.96
C LYS A 228 -4.18 -3.98 -22.09
N LEU A 229 -3.23 -3.06 -21.81
CA LEU A 229 -2.10 -3.35 -20.93
C LEU A 229 -2.57 -3.60 -19.48
N PHE A 230 -3.57 -2.85 -18.99
CA PHE A 230 -4.17 -3.10 -17.69
C PHE A 230 -4.70 -4.53 -17.56
N LEU A 231 -5.50 -5.00 -18.52
CA LEU A 231 -6.09 -6.34 -18.48
C LEU A 231 -5.01 -7.43 -18.47
N LYS A 232 -4.01 -7.30 -19.36
CA LYS A 232 -2.87 -8.22 -19.43
C LYS A 232 -2.08 -8.29 -18.11
N LEU A 233 -1.75 -7.15 -17.53
CA LEU A 233 -1.01 -7.10 -16.26
C LEU A 233 -1.89 -7.54 -15.08
N LYS A 234 -3.20 -7.26 -15.11
CA LYS A 234 -4.14 -7.69 -14.07
C LYS A 234 -4.26 -9.21 -14.04
N GLU A 235 -4.30 -9.86 -15.20
CA GLU A 235 -4.31 -11.33 -15.28
C GLU A 235 -3.02 -11.92 -14.70
N LYS A 236 -1.86 -11.35 -15.03
CA LYS A 236 -0.56 -11.82 -14.55
C LYS A 236 -0.34 -11.61 -13.05
N TYR A 237 -0.71 -10.45 -12.52
CA TYR A 237 -0.36 -10.03 -11.15
C TYR A 237 -1.53 -9.98 -10.16
N ASN A 238 -2.77 -10.15 -10.64
CA ASN A 238 -4.02 -10.15 -9.88
C ASN A 238 -4.12 -9.07 -8.75
N PRO A 239 -3.94 -7.78 -9.08
CA PRO A 239 -4.04 -6.70 -8.10
C PRO A 239 -5.48 -6.52 -7.57
N ASP A 240 -5.59 -6.25 -6.28
CA ASP A 240 -6.86 -5.87 -5.63
C ASP A 240 -7.23 -4.41 -5.99
N ILE A 241 -8.26 -4.19 -6.80
CA ILE A 241 -8.60 -2.89 -7.40
C ILE A 241 -10.11 -2.64 -7.39
N ASP A 242 -10.49 -1.43 -7.00
CA ASP A 242 -11.85 -0.89 -7.11
C ASP A 242 -11.85 0.43 -7.89
N LEU A 243 -12.54 0.46 -9.04
CA LEU A 243 -12.64 1.66 -9.88
C LEU A 243 -13.81 2.54 -9.45
N GLY A 244 -13.54 3.84 -9.24
CA GLY A 244 -14.58 4.84 -9.02
C GLY A 244 -15.48 5.07 -10.24
N SER A 245 -16.55 5.86 -10.08
CA SER A 245 -17.52 6.16 -11.16
C SER A 245 -16.85 6.71 -12.42
N ARG A 246 -15.91 7.64 -12.27
CA ARG A 246 -15.22 8.27 -13.42
C ARG A 246 -14.37 7.26 -14.20
N SER A 247 -13.60 6.45 -13.49
CA SER A 247 -12.72 5.43 -14.08
C SER A 247 -13.52 4.31 -14.72
N THR A 248 -14.59 3.84 -14.06
CA THR A 248 -15.52 2.84 -14.59
C THR A 248 -16.13 3.29 -15.92
N ARG A 249 -16.60 4.53 -16.03
CA ARG A 249 -17.16 5.07 -17.27
C ARG A 249 -16.15 5.08 -18.42
N LYS A 250 -14.91 5.50 -18.16
CA LYS A 250 -13.83 5.49 -19.16
C LYS A 250 -13.49 4.06 -19.62
N PHE A 251 -13.47 3.13 -18.68
CA PHE A 251 -13.20 1.71 -18.95
C PHE A 251 -14.27 1.11 -19.86
N ILE A 252 -15.56 1.30 -19.53
CA ILE A 252 -16.70 0.80 -20.33
C ILE A 252 -16.66 1.34 -21.75
N THR A 253 -16.27 2.61 -21.94
CA THR A 253 -16.17 3.21 -23.27
C THR A 253 -15.19 2.47 -24.20
N LYS A 254 -14.18 1.77 -23.65
CA LYS A 254 -13.15 1.06 -24.42
C LYS A 254 -13.39 -0.45 -24.53
N GLU A 255 -14.00 -1.08 -23.53
CA GLU A 255 -14.14 -2.55 -23.42
C GLU A 255 -15.60 -3.03 -23.35
N LYS A 256 -16.56 -2.23 -23.80
CA LYS A 256 -18.01 -2.50 -23.68
C LYS A 256 -18.40 -3.93 -24.08
N GLU A 257 -17.94 -4.39 -25.25
CA GLU A 257 -18.24 -5.73 -25.76
C GLU A 257 -17.70 -6.86 -24.86
N ASN A 258 -16.46 -6.72 -24.36
CA ASN A 258 -15.85 -7.72 -23.49
C ASN A 258 -16.54 -7.78 -22.12
N ILE A 259 -17.01 -6.62 -21.63
CA ILE A 259 -17.79 -6.53 -20.40
C ILE A 259 -19.15 -7.22 -20.56
N ILE A 260 -19.81 -7.07 -21.71
CA ILE A 260 -21.07 -7.74 -22.03
C ILE A 260 -20.88 -9.26 -22.14
N LYS A 261 -19.75 -9.72 -22.69
CA LYS A 261 -19.41 -11.15 -22.81
C LYS A 261 -19.04 -11.81 -21.48
N ASN A 262 -18.29 -11.13 -20.63
CA ASN A 262 -17.74 -11.69 -19.37
C ASN A 262 -18.11 -10.87 -18.11
N PRO A 263 -19.37 -10.51 -17.90
CA PRO A 263 -19.79 -9.48 -16.94
C PRO A 263 -19.39 -9.77 -15.48
N LYS A 264 -19.32 -11.04 -15.07
CA LYS A 264 -18.92 -11.45 -13.71
C LYS A 264 -17.45 -11.17 -13.39
N GLU A 265 -16.58 -11.19 -14.41
CA GLU A 265 -15.17 -10.87 -14.24
C GLU A 265 -15.00 -9.37 -13.97
N TYR A 266 -15.67 -8.53 -14.75
CA TYR A 266 -15.57 -7.08 -14.70
C TYR A 266 -16.36 -6.46 -13.53
N SER A 267 -17.49 -7.05 -13.13
CA SER A 267 -18.31 -6.55 -12.01
C SER A 267 -17.57 -6.54 -10.66
N ARG A 268 -16.49 -7.30 -10.54
CA ARG A 268 -15.66 -7.38 -9.32
C ARG A 268 -14.88 -6.10 -9.02
N PHE A 269 -14.54 -5.31 -10.03
CA PHE A 269 -13.73 -4.10 -9.87
C PHE A 269 -14.36 -2.84 -10.49
N LEU A 270 -15.43 -2.98 -11.27
CA LEU A 270 -16.19 -1.86 -11.81
C LEU A 270 -17.30 -1.43 -10.85
N LYS A 271 -17.53 -0.11 -10.74
CA LYS A 271 -18.61 0.41 -9.91
C LYS A 271 -19.97 0.07 -10.51
N ARG A 272 -20.70 -0.84 -9.85
CA ARG A 272 -22.02 -1.37 -10.28
C ARG A 272 -23.02 -0.31 -10.72
N SER A 273 -23.18 0.78 -9.96
CA SER A 273 -24.15 1.83 -10.31
C SER A 273 -23.81 2.59 -11.59
N GLN A 274 -22.51 2.73 -11.91
CA GLN A 274 -22.07 3.33 -13.17
C GLN A 274 -22.16 2.33 -14.32
N LEU A 275 -21.78 1.07 -14.09
CA LEU A 275 -21.85 -0.03 -15.05
C LEU A 275 -23.25 -0.18 -15.64
N LEU A 276 -24.27 -0.29 -14.78
CA LEU A 276 -25.66 -0.46 -15.19
C LEU A 276 -26.24 0.77 -15.91
N LYS A 277 -25.68 1.95 -15.66
CA LYS A 277 -26.08 3.19 -16.33
C LYS A 277 -25.57 3.25 -17.77
N ASP A 278 -24.33 2.80 -17.99
CA ASP A 278 -23.65 2.94 -19.29
C ASP A 278 -23.92 1.74 -20.24
N ILE A 279 -24.34 0.58 -19.71
CA ILE A 279 -24.70 -0.62 -20.51
C ILE A 279 -26.20 -0.67 -20.86
N LYS A 280 -26.98 0.37 -20.51
CA LYS A 280 -28.46 0.36 -20.58
C LYS A 280 -29.08 -0.28 -21.84
N GLU A 281 -28.51 -0.03 -23.02
CA GLU A 281 -29.01 -0.53 -24.32
C GLU A 281 -28.72 -2.03 -24.55
N ASP A 282 -27.61 -2.55 -24.01
CA ASP A 282 -27.17 -3.95 -24.18
C ASP A 282 -27.38 -4.77 -22.90
N PHE A 283 -28.27 -4.29 -22.03
CA PHE A 283 -28.48 -4.88 -20.72
C PHE A 283 -29.00 -6.32 -20.79
N ASP A 284 -29.82 -6.65 -21.79
CA ASP A 284 -30.35 -7.99 -22.04
C ASP A 284 -29.22 -9.01 -22.29
N GLU A 285 -28.30 -8.70 -23.18
CA GLU A 285 -27.16 -9.55 -23.48
C GLU A 285 -26.19 -9.64 -22.28
N PHE A 286 -25.91 -8.49 -21.63
CA PHE A 286 -25.08 -8.43 -20.43
C PHE A 286 -25.65 -9.34 -19.33
N TYR A 287 -26.95 -9.26 -19.06
CA TYR A 287 -27.58 -10.02 -17.99
C TYR A 287 -27.60 -11.52 -18.30
N LEU A 288 -27.88 -11.91 -19.55
CA LEU A 288 -27.81 -13.31 -19.98
C LEU A 288 -26.42 -13.92 -19.80
N ASN A 289 -25.36 -13.13 -19.97
CA ASN A 289 -23.98 -13.55 -19.72
C ASN A 289 -23.54 -13.46 -18.26
N TYR A 290 -24.30 -12.73 -17.43
CA TYR A 290 -24.04 -12.60 -16.00
C TYR A 290 -24.54 -13.80 -15.20
N LEU A 291 -25.62 -14.45 -15.66
CA LEU A 291 -26.08 -15.71 -15.09
C LEU A 291 -25.11 -16.87 -15.39
N PRO A 292 -24.94 -17.82 -14.46
CA PRO A 292 -24.16 -19.03 -14.68
C PRO A 292 -24.63 -19.83 -15.89
N LYS A 293 -23.72 -20.50 -16.61
CA LYS A 293 -24.10 -21.28 -17.80
C LYS A 293 -24.69 -22.67 -17.49
N SER A 294 -24.70 -23.10 -16.23
CA SER A 294 -25.28 -24.38 -15.80
C SER A 294 -26.06 -24.24 -14.48
N LEU A 295 -27.09 -25.07 -14.30
CA LEU A 295 -27.92 -25.10 -13.09
C LEU A 295 -27.10 -25.43 -11.83
N ASN A 296 -26.13 -26.35 -11.93
CA ASN A 296 -25.23 -26.69 -10.83
C ASN A 296 -24.43 -25.48 -10.34
N ALA A 297 -23.99 -24.60 -11.26
CA ALA A 297 -23.28 -23.39 -10.91
C ALA A 297 -24.20 -22.33 -10.29
N LEU A 298 -25.48 -22.30 -10.67
CA LEU A 298 -26.48 -21.42 -10.08
C LEU A 298 -26.78 -21.79 -8.61
N GLY A 299 -26.88 -23.09 -8.30
CA GLY A 299 -27.14 -23.57 -6.92
C GLY A 299 -26.10 -23.18 -5.88
N ASN A 300 -24.85 -23.00 -6.32
CA ASN A 300 -23.74 -22.63 -5.45
C ASN A 300 -23.50 -21.11 -5.35
N THR A 301 -24.46 -20.26 -5.73
CA THR A 301 -24.29 -18.79 -5.80
C THR A 301 -25.33 -17.98 -5.01
N TYR A 302 -24.99 -16.72 -4.71
CA TYR A 302 -25.87 -15.79 -3.99
C TYR A 302 -26.93 -15.18 -4.91
N TRP A 303 -28.17 -15.66 -4.81
CA TRP A 303 -29.30 -15.29 -5.67
C TRP A 303 -29.66 -13.80 -5.65
N GLN A 304 -29.43 -13.11 -4.53
CA GLN A 304 -29.69 -11.67 -4.39
C GLN A 304 -28.90 -10.84 -5.41
N GLU A 305 -27.72 -11.30 -5.83
CA GLU A 305 -26.87 -10.60 -6.80
C GLU A 305 -27.53 -10.50 -8.19
N TYR A 306 -28.30 -11.53 -8.57
CA TYR A 306 -28.96 -11.62 -9.87
C TYR A 306 -30.35 -10.97 -9.87
N LEU A 307 -31.12 -11.09 -8.78
CA LEU A 307 -32.47 -10.52 -8.68
C LEU A 307 -32.48 -9.00 -8.47
N ASN A 308 -31.38 -8.43 -7.99
CA ASN A 308 -31.28 -6.99 -7.71
C ASN A 308 -30.99 -6.17 -8.98
N LEU A 309 -32.04 -5.95 -9.79
CA LEU A 309 -32.04 -5.07 -10.95
C LEU A 309 -32.61 -3.68 -10.58
N PRO A 310 -31.84 -2.59 -10.70
CA PRO A 310 -32.31 -1.26 -10.30
C PRO A 310 -33.41 -0.72 -11.23
N LYS A 311 -34.32 0.09 -10.66
CA LYS A 311 -35.38 0.84 -11.35
C LYS A 311 -36.43 0.00 -12.11
N ARG A 312 -36.76 -1.19 -11.59
CA ARG A 312 -37.84 -2.04 -12.08
C ARG A 312 -38.75 -2.45 -10.91
N SER A 313 -40.02 -2.73 -11.17
CA SER A 313 -40.91 -3.35 -10.19
C SER A 313 -40.45 -4.79 -9.90
N ASP A 314 -40.87 -5.37 -8.77
CA ASP A 314 -40.48 -6.73 -8.44
C ASP A 314 -41.04 -7.76 -9.44
N GLU A 315 -42.24 -7.54 -9.95
CA GLU A 315 -42.83 -8.38 -11.00
C GLU A 315 -42.04 -8.26 -12.32
N GLU A 316 -41.61 -7.04 -12.70
CA GLU A 316 -40.75 -6.84 -13.87
C GLU A 316 -39.39 -7.53 -13.71
N LYS A 317 -38.77 -7.43 -12.53
CA LYS A 317 -37.50 -8.11 -12.23
C LYS A 317 -37.66 -9.62 -12.31
N LEU A 318 -38.72 -10.16 -11.73
CA LEU A 318 -39.01 -11.60 -11.72
C LEU A 318 -39.26 -12.09 -13.15
N ASN A 319 -40.15 -11.44 -13.89
CA ASN A 319 -40.44 -11.81 -15.28
C ASN A 319 -39.20 -11.77 -16.16
N TYR A 320 -38.35 -10.77 -15.97
CA TYR A 320 -37.09 -10.66 -16.68
C TYR A 320 -36.10 -11.78 -16.31
N PHE A 321 -36.00 -12.12 -15.03
CA PHE A 321 -35.21 -13.26 -14.57
C PHE A 321 -35.75 -14.59 -15.12
N LEU A 322 -37.06 -14.84 -15.04
CA LEU A 322 -37.71 -16.07 -15.55
C LEU A 322 -37.51 -16.21 -17.06
N LYS A 323 -37.69 -15.13 -17.83
CA LYS A 323 -37.43 -15.10 -19.27
C LYS A 323 -35.97 -15.47 -19.56
N THR A 324 -35.03 -14.86 -18.85
CA THR A 324 -33.60 -15.12 -19.02
C THR A 324 -33.22 -16.54 -18.61
N PHE A 325 -33.80 -17.05 -17.52
CA PHE A 325 -33.61 -18.41 -17.02
C PHE A 325 -34.06 -19.43 -18.07
N LYS A 326 -35.29 -19.29 -18.59
CA LYS A 326 -35.83 -20.17 -19.63
C LYS A 326 -34.96 -20.15 -20.89
N GLN A 327 -34.55 -18.95 -21.31
CA GLN A 327 -33.68 -18.78 -22.47
C GLN A 327 -32.31 -19.47 -22.30
N LEU A 328 -31.74 -19.45 -21.09
CA LEU A 328 -30.40 -19.95 -20.83
C LEU A 328 -30.34 -21.46 -20.55
N TYR A 329 -31.32 -21.98 -19.81
CA TYR A 329 -31.32 -23.38 -19.34
C TYR A 329 -32.29 -24.30 -20.09
N GLY A 330 -33.15 -23.75 -20.97
CA GLY A 330 -34.07 -24.53 -21.80
C GLY A 330 -35.26 -25.14 -21.05
N SER A 331 -35.42 -24.83 -19.77
CA SER A 331 -36.48 -25.32 -18.88
C SER A 331 -37.04 -24.19 -18.03
N GLU A 332 -38.26 -24.34 -17.54
CA GLU A 332 -38.87 -23.37 -16.62
C GLU A 332 -38.23 -23.48 -15.22
N LEU A 333 -38.01 -22.36 -14.53
CA LEU A 333 -37.47 -22.35 -13.16
C LEU A 333 -38.31 -23.22 -12.21
N TRP A 334 -39.62 -23.19 -12.41
CA TRP A 334 -40.60 -23.88 -11.58
C TRP A 334 -40.53 -25.41 -11.66
N GLU A 335 -39.87 -25.96 -12.68
CA GLU A 335 -39.63 -27.41 -12.81
C GLU A 335 -38.51 -27.90 -11.89
N HIS A 336 -37.74 -26.98 -11.30
CA HIS A 336 -36.61 -27.28 -10.43
C HIS A 336 -36.87 -26.81 -9.00
N SER A 337 -37.58 -27.64 -8.23
CA SER A 337 -38.06 -27.32 -6.87
C SER A 337 -36.96 -26.78 -5.93
N ASP A 338 -35.74 -27.27 -6.08
CA ASP A 338 -34.60 -26.92 -5.21
C ASP A 338 -34.13 -25.47 -5.39
N PHE A 339 -34.51 -24.82 -6.49
CA PHE A 339 -34.18 -23.42 -6.79
C PHE A 339 -35.35 -22.45 -6.58
N VAL A 340 -36.52 -22.96 -6.14
CA VAL A 340 -37.69 -22.12 -5.87
C VAL A 340 -37.53 -21.49 -4.48
N LEU A 341 -37.10 -20.23 -4.44
CA LEU A 341 -36.84 -19.48 -3.21
C LEU A 341 -38.05 -18.65 -2.74
N PRO A 342 -38.21 -18.41 -1.41
CA PRO A 342 -39.26 -17.53 -0.87
C PRO A 342 -39.37 -16.16 -1.54
N GLN A 343 -38.23 -15.54 -1.88
CA GLN A 343 -38.20 -14.21 -2.49
C GLN A 343 -38.91 -14.18 -3.86
N LEU A 344 -38.92 -15.29 -4.61
CA LEU A 344 -39.60 -15.33 -5.90
C LEU A 344 -41.11 -15.16 -5.72
N PHE A 345 -41.70 -15.77 -4.69
CA PHE A 345 -43.12 -15.63 -4.38
C PHE A 345 -43.49 -14.22 -3.89
N GLU A 346 -42.57 -13.55 -3.18
CA GLU A 346 -42.77 -12.15 -2.78
C GLU A 346 -42.81 -11.20 -3.98
N MET A 347 -42.10 -11.55 -5.06
CA MET A 347 -42.06 -10.76 -6.30
C MET A 347 -43.23 -11.04 -7.26
N MET A 348 -44.04 -12.07 -7.01
CA MET A 348 -45.21 -12.42 -7.82
C MET A 348 -46.43 -11.58 -7.46
N SER A 349 -47.27 -11.29 -8.47
CA SER A 349 -48.63 -10.80 -8.23
C SER A 349 -49.48 -11.83 -7.47
N THR A 350 -50.41 -11.34 -6.65
CA THR A 350 -51.26 -12.16 -5.77
C THR A 350 -52.01 -13.26 -6.53
N ASP A 351 -52.59 -12.94 -7.69
CA ASP A 351 -53.34 -13.93 -8.48
C ASP A 351 -52.42 -14.97 -9.14
N SER A 352 -51.29 -14.55 -9.70
CA SER A 352 -50.29 -15.45 -10.28
C SER A 352 -49.75 -16.43 -9.23
N ARG A 353 -49.52 -15.94 -8.02
CA ARG A 353 -49.07 -16.74 -6.88
C ARG A 353 -50.12 -17.74 -6.45
N GLU A 354 -51.38 -17.34 -6.34
CA GLU A 354 -52.48 -18.25 -5.97
C GLU A 354 -52.68 -19.36 -7.00
N ILE A 355 -52.66 -19.03 -8.29
CA ILE A 355 -52.77 -20.03 -9.38
C ILE A 355 -51.63 -21.05 -9.27
N TRP A 356 -50.42 -20.60 -8.98
CA TRP A 356 -49.26 -21.47 -8.85
C TRP A 356 -49.38 -22.37 -7.61
N MET A 357 -49.71 -21.79 -6.45
CA MET A 357 -49.85 -22.52 -5.18
C MET A 357 -50.97 -23.57 -5.21
N ASN A 358 -52.04 -23.34 -5.98
CA ASN A 358 -53.12 -24.32 -6.13
C ASN A 358 -52.75 -25.51 -7.03
N LYS A 359 -51.77 -25.32 -7.94
CA LYS A 359 -51.33 -26.35 -8.90
C LYS A 359 -50.13 -27.16 -8.41
N ASN A 360 -49.37 -26.63 -7.45
CA ASN A 360 -48.09 -27.19 -7.04
C ASN A 360 -48.06 -27.46 -5.53
N LYS A 361 -47.24 -28.44 -5.11
CA LYS A 361 -46.98 -28.68 -3.69
C LYS A 361 -46.02 -27.63 -3.13
N ARG A 362 -46.10 -27.40 -1.81
CA ARG A 362 -45.14 -26.55 -1.08
C ARG A 362 -43.71 -27.07 -1.28
N PRO A 363 -42.75 -26.23 -1.72
CA PRO A 363 -41.34 -26.57 -1.77
C PRO A 363 -40.77 -26.92 -0.38
N GLU A 364 -39.89 -27.92 -0.29
CA GLU A 364 -39.38 -28.44 0.99
C GLU A 364 -38.56 -27.39 1.79
N ASN A 365 -37.91 -26.47 1.07
CA ASN A 365 -37.11 -25.37 1.64
C ASN A 365 -37.96 -24.22 2.22
N ILE A 366 -39.30 -24.25 2.08
CA ILE A 366 -40.21 -23.20 2.56
C ILE A 366 -40.99 -23.69 3.79
N SER A 367 -40.88 -22.96 4.89
CA SER A 367 -41.58 -23.30 6.14
C SER A 367 -43.10 -23.22 5.97
N GLU A 368 -43.86 -23.93 6.83
CA GLU A 368 -45.32 -23.95 6.74
C GLU A 368 -45.91 -22.56 6.92
N TYR A 369 -45.42 -21.78 7.89
CA TYR A 369 -45.91 -20.43 8.18
C TYR A 369 -45.56 -19.44 7.06
N GLU A 370 -44.37 -19.59 6.45
CA GLU A 370 -44.00 -18.78 5.30
C GLU A 370 -44.86 -19.11 4.08
N TRP A 371 -45.14 -20.39 3.85
CA TRP A 371 -46.06 -20.84 2.81
C TRP A 371 -47.47 -20.28 3.00
N ILE A 372 -47.99 -20.27 4.23
CA ILE A 372 -49.28 -19.65 4.55
C ILE A 372 -49.28 -18.14 4.27
N SER A 373 -48.15 -17.45 4.49
CA SER A 373 -48.06 -16.01 4.25
C SER A 373 -48.13 -15.59 2.78
N PHE A 374 -47.88 -16.53 1.87
CA PHE A 374 -48.01 -16.34 0.42
C PHE A 374 -49.46 -16.45 -0.09
N MET A 375 -50.38 -17.01 0.70
CA MET A 375 -51.79 -17.11 0.31
C MET A 375 -52.46 -15.73 0.32
N LYS A 376 -53.63 -15.63 -0.34
CA LYS A 376 -54.50 -14.45 -0.23
C LYS A 376 -54.85 -14.17 1.23
N THR A 377 -55.05 -12.88 1.53
CA THR A 377 -55.27 -12.38 2.89
C THR A 377 -56.48 -13.01 3.56
N ASP A 378 -57.57 -13.24 2.82
CA ASP A 378 -58.80 -13.89 3.27
C ASP A 378 -58.59 -15.34 3.78
N LYS A 379 -57.60 -16.06 3.25
CA LYS A 379 -57.24 -17.43 3.68
C LYS A 379 -56.11 -17.43 4.70
N SER A 380 -55.06 -16.64 4.45
CA SER A 380 -53.83 -16.62 5.23
C SER A 380 -54.06 -16.09 6.66
N ILE A 381 -54.76 -14.96 6.77
CA ILE A 381 -54.93 -14.26 8.05
C ILE A 381 -55.73 -15.10 9.05
N PRO A 382 -56.88 -15.71 8.70
CA PRO A 382 -57.61 -16.58 9.64
C PRO A 382 -56.75 -17.73 10.16
N LEU A 383 -56.00 -18.41 9.28
CA LEU A 383 -55.12 -19.52 9.66
C LEU A 383 -54.01 -19.06 10.60
N LEU A 384 -53.33 -17.95 10.31
CA LEU A 384 -52.29 -17.43 11.18
C LEU A 384 -52.85 -16.96 12.53
N LYS A 385 -54.01 -16.30 12.56
CA LYS A 385 -54.71 -15.91 13.80
C LYS A 385 -55.10 -17.12 14.64
N GLU A 386 -55.60 -18.18 14.01
CA GLU A 386 -55.91 -19.45 14.68
C GLU A 386 -54.65 -20.07 15.31
N ARG A 387 -53.56 -20.19 14.54
CA ARG A 387 -52.28 -20.72 15.06
C ARG A 387 -51.73 -19.87 16.22
N ILE A 388 -51.83 -18.54 16.13
CA ILE A 388 -51.41 -17.63 17.21
C ILE A 388 -52.21 -17.93 18.49
N SER A 389 -53.52 -18.18 18.38
CA SER A 389 -54.40 -18.42 19.54
C SER A 389 -54.02 -19.67 20.35
N TYR A 390 -53.38 -20.66 19.73
CA TYR A 390 -52.91 -21.89 20.37
C TYR A 390 -51.44 -21.85 20.80
N THR A 391 -50.70 -20.77 20.52
CA THR A 391 -49.26 -20.71 20.73
C THR A 391 -48.89 -20.02 22.05
N SER A 392 -48.47 -20.81 23.05
CA SER A 392 -48.05 -20.30 24.36
C SER A 392 -46.62 -19.74 24.37
N LYS A 393 -45.72 -20.30 23.56
CA LYS A 393 -44.30 -19.91 23.53
C LYS A 393 -44.09 -18.59 22.78
N ILE A 394 -43.40 -17.65 23.43
CA ILE A 394 -43.11 -16.32 22.89
C ILE A 394 -42.36 -16.39 21.54
N LYS A 395 -41.31 -17.22 21.43
CA LYS A 395 -40.50 -17.32 20.19
C LYS A 395 -41.32 -17.76 18.98
N GLU A 396 -42.19 -18.76 19.15
CA GLU A 396 -43.06 -19.26 18.07
C GLU A 396 -44.16 -18.22 17.75
N ARG A 397 -44.74 -17.57 18.77
CA ARG A 397 -45.72 -16.50 18.61
C ARG A 397 -45.16 -15.29 17.87
N VAL A 398 -43.92 -14.89 18.16
CA VAL A 398 -43.20 -13.83 17.42
C VAL A 398 -43.18 -14.17 15.93
N VAL A 399 -42.73 -15.39 15.56
CA VAL A 399 -42.64 -15.82 14.14
C VAL A 399 -44.00 -15.74 13.45
N LEU A 400 -45.07 -16.20 14.09
CA LEU A 400 -46.43 -16.15 13.53
C LEU A 400 -46.93 -14.71 13.34
N VAL A 401 -46.68 -13.82 14.30
CA VAL A 401 -47.00 -12.39 14.19
C VAL A 401 -46.23 -11.73 13.05
N CYS A 402 -44.96 -12.12 12.83
CA CYS A 402 -44.19 -11.65 11.69
C CYS A 402 -44.89 -12.02 10.39
N PHE A 403 -45.22 -13.31 10.22
CA PHE A 403 -45.86 -13.79 9.02
C PHE A 403 -47.24 -13.17 8.82
N LEU A 404 -47.97 -12.84 9.90
CA LEU A 404 -49.26 -12.15 9.82
C LEU A 404 -49.13 -10.76 9.17
N ILE A 405 -48.13 -9.97 9.57
CA ILE A 405 -47.85 -8.66 8.97
C ILE A 405 -47.25 -8.83 7.56
N LYS A 406 -46.35 -9.81 7.41
CA LYS A 406 -45.70 -10.15 6.13
C LYS A 406 -46.75 -10.52 5.07
N THR A 407 -47.81 -11.25 5.42
CA THR A 407 -48.93 -11.58 4.53
C THR A 407 -49.52 -10.32 3.91
N CYS A 408 -49.81 -9.29 4.70
CA CYS A 408 -50.38 -8.05 4.18
C CYS A 408 -49.41 -7.33 3.22
N ARG A 409 -48.11 -7.32 3.56
CA ARG A 409 -47.06 -6.75 2.71
C ARG A 409 -46.97 -7.48 1.36
N ILE A 410 -46.88 -8.80 1.41
CA ILE A 410 -46.69 -9.68 0.25
C ILE A 410 -47.91 -9.64 -0.69
N ASN A 411 -49.12 -9.41 -0.16
CA ASN A 411 -50.34 -9.28 -0.96
C ASN A 411 -50.68 -7.84 -1.34
N HIS A 412 -49.86 -6.86 -0.93
CA HIS A 412 -50.11 -5.42 -1.11
C HIS A 412 -51.49 -4.96 -0.60
N ASP A 413 -51.96 -5.56 0.48
CA ASP A 413 -53.32 -5.39 1.00
C ASP A 413 -53.30 -4.58 2.29
N ASN A 414 -53.50 -3.27 2.14
CA ASN A 414 -53.54 -2.34 3.26
C ASN A 414 -54.84 -2.47 4.07
N GLU A 415 -55.97 -2.84 3.46
CA GLU A 415 -57.21 -3.06 4.21
C GLU A 415 -57.07 -4.24 5.17
N ALA A 416 -56.45 -5.33 4.70
CA ALA A 416 -56.10 -6.45 5.57
C ALA A 416 -55.04 -6.07 6.61
N LEU A 417 -54.07 -5.21 6.28
CA LEU A 417 -53.13 -4.68 7.27
C LEU A 417 -53.87 -3.94 8.39
N LEU A 418 -54.86 -3.12 8.07
CA LEU A 418 -55.67 -2.41 9.07
C LEU A 418 -56.39 -3.38 10.01
N GLU A 419 -57.01 -4.44 9.48
CA GLU A 419 -57.67 -5.47 10.28
C GLU A 419 -56.69 -6.34 11.09
N VAL A 420 -55.47 -6.53 10.59
CA VAL A 420 -54.37 -7.15 11.34
C VAL A 420 -53.91 -6.24 12.47
N LEU A 421 -53.71 -4.95 12.23
CA LEU A 421 -53.33 -3.98 13.26
C LEU A 421 -54.38 -3.90 14.37
N LYS A 422 -55.68 -3.85 14.04
CA LYS A 422 -56.81 -3.94 14.98
C LYS A 422 -56.74 -5.19 15.86
N TYR A 423 -56.47 -6.34 15.24
CA TYR A 423 -56.31 -7.60 15.97
C TYR A 423 -55.09 -7.58 16.88
N LEU A 424 -53.95 -7.11 16.38
CA LEU A 424 -52.69 -7.07 17.12
C LEU A 424 -52.79 -6.13 18.33
N THR A 425 -53.41 -4.95 18.19
CA THR A 425 -53.64 -4.07 19.34
C THR A 425 -54.62 -4.68 20.33
N ALA A 426 -55.71 -5.30 19.87
CA ALA A 426 -56.69 -5.93 20.76
C ALA A 426 -56.12 -7.12 21.55
N LYS A 427 -55.25 -7.95 20.96
CA LYS A 427 -54.78 -9.21 21.55
C LYS A 427 -53.34 -9.17 22.07
N HIS A 428 -52.48 -8.34 21.50
CA HIS A 428 -51.03 -8.36 21.75
C HIS A 428 -50.46 -7.03 22.27
N ARG A 429 -51.28 -6.01 22.54
CA ARG A 429 -50.81 -4.74 23.13
C ARG A 429 -49.98 -4.92 24.41
N ASN A 430 -50.39 -5.85 25.27
CA ASN A 430 -49.77 -6.15 26.56
C ASN A 430 -48.85 -7.38 26.51
N ASP A 431 -48.48 -7.86 25.32
CA ASP A 431 -47.59 -9.01 25.17
C ASP A 431 -46.12 -8.64 25.49
N HIS A 432 -45.20 -9.59 25.36
CA HIS A 432 -43.77 -9.35 25.61
C HIS A 432 -43.17 -8.30 24.64
N VAL A 433 -42.21 -7.48 25.11
CA VAL A 433 -41.56 -6.41 24.31
C VAL A 433 -41.04 -6.89 22.96
N THR A 434 -40.48 -8.10 22.89
CA THR A 434 -39.95 -8.69 21.65
C THR A 434 -41.02 -8.86 20.55
N ILE A 435 -42.30 -9.02 20.93
CA ILE A 435 -43.40 -9.06 19.95
C ILE A 435 -43.68 -7.67 19.41
N ARG A 436 -43.77 -6.65 20.28
CA ARG A 436 -43.95 -5.25 19.86
C ARG A 436 -42.80 -4.77 18.98
N GLU A 437 -41.55 -5.01 19.40
CA GLU A 437 -40.35 -4.71 18.61
C GLU A 437 -40.42 -5.34 17.21
N LYS A 438 -40.82 -6.62 17.15
CA LYS A 438 -40.88 -7.32 15.87
C LYS A 438 -42.03 -6.85 14.98
N ILE A 439 -43.17 -6.44 15.56
CA ILE A 439 -44.25 -5.74 14.83
C ILE A 439 -43.68 -4.47 14.19
N MET A 440 -42.99 -3.62 14.97
CA MET A 440 -42.37 -2.41 14.45
C MET A 440 -41.37 -2.71 13.33
N LYS A 441 -40.50 -3.69 13.53
CA LYS A 441 -39.52 -4.10 12.52
C LYS A 441 -40.15 -4.53 11.20
N GLU A 442 -41.25 -5.27 11.24
CA GLU A 442 -41.95 -5.69 10.00
C GLU A 442 -42.72 -4.54 9.36
N LEU A 443 -43.26 -3.60 10.14
CA LEU A 443 -43.92 -2.39 9.63
C LEU A 443 -42.96 -1.47 8.86
N LEU A 444 -41.68 -1.39 9.26
CA LEU A 444 -40.66 -0.62 8.55
C LEU A 444 -40.41 -1.09 7.11
N ASN A 445 -40.90 -2.29 6.73
CA ASN A 445 -40.85 -2.78 5.35
C ASN A 445 -42.00 -2.26 4.47
N PHE A 446 -42.92 -1.44 5.00
CA PHE A 446 -43.99 -0.78 4.26
C PHE A 446 -43.63 0.67 3.92
N ASP A 447 -44.30 1.22 2.89
CA ASP A 447 -44.30 2.65 2.62
C ASP A 447 -45.26 3.37 3.60
N LEU A 448 -44.80 3.54 4.84
CA LEU A 448 -45.60 4.03 5.96
C LEU A 448 -46.25 5.41 5.71
N VAL A 449 -45.64 6.23 4.85
CA VAL A 449 -46.15 7.58 4.50
C VAL A 449 -47.42 7.51 3.65
N LYS A 450 -47.67 6.38 2.97
CA LYS A 450 -48.88 6.16 2.15
C LYS A 450 -50.04 5.54 2.91
N LEU A 451 -49.85 5.12 4.17
CA LEU A 451 -50.92 4.53 4.96
C LEU A 451 -51.98 5.57 5.35
N SER A 452 -53.22 5.13 5.59
CA SER A 452 -54.30 6.03 6.02
C SER A 452 -54.19 6.40 7.50
N GLU A 453 -54.91 7.44 7.91
CA GLU A 453 -54.99 7.87 9.32
C GLU A 453 -55.46 6.74 10.25
N GLU A 454 -56.37 5.88 9.79
CA GLU A 454 -56.86 4.76 10.58
C GLU A 454 -55.78 3.71 10.87
N HIS A 455 -54.82 3.50 9.95
CA HIS A 455 -53.67 2.62 10.22
C HIS A 455 -52.79 3.24 11.31
N TRP A 456 -52.48 4.53 11.15
CA TRP A 456 -51.64 5.26 12.09
C TRP A 456 -52.25 5.31 13.48
N LYS A 457 -53.58 5.32 13.63
CA LYS A 457 -54.25 5.19 14.94
C LYS A 457 -53.75 3.96 15.72
N TYR A 458 -53.69 2.79 15.08
CA TYR A 458 -53.27 1.54 15.72
C TYR A 458 -51.74 1.42 15.85
N ILE A 459 -50.98 1.93 14.88
CA ILE A 459 -49.51 1.98 14.97
C ILE A 459 -49.09 2.88 16.14
N ASN A 460 -49.74 4.04 16.29
CA ASN A 460 -49.49 4.99 17.38
C ASN A 460 -49.87 4.42 18.75
N GLU A 461 -50.84 3.51 18.83
CA GLU A 461 -51.14 2.80 20.08
C GLU A 461 -49.92 1.99 20.54
N PHE A 462 -49.24 1.29 19.62
CA PHE A 462 -47.99 0.58 19.95
C PHE A 462 -46.84 1.53 20.30
N ILE A 463 -46.67 2.65 19.59
CA ILE A 463 -45.66 3.66 19.92
C ILE A 463 -45.92 4.20 21.33
N THR A 464 -47.17 4.56 21.64
CA THR A 464 -47.57 5.10 22.94
C THR A 464 -47.33 4.09 24.05
N LEU A 465 -47.71 2.83 23.85
CA LEU A 465 -47.45 1.75 24.81
C LEU A 465 -45.95 1.54 25.03
N SER A 466 -45.15 1.55 23.96
CA SER A 466 -43.71 1.39 24.07
C SER A 466 -43.04 2.52 24.86
N ARG A 467 -43.64 3.71 24.83
CA ARG A 467 -43.18 4.85 25.62
C ARG A 467 -43.60 4.76 27.07
N LEU A 468 -44.87 4.42 27.34
CA LEU A 468 -45.41 4.28 28.69
C LEU A 468 -44.70 3.18 29.49
N ASN A 469 -44.29 2.10 28.81
CA ASN A 469 -43.57 0.98 29.42
C ASN A 469 -42.03 1.17 29.46
N ASN A 470 -41.52 2.30 28.95
CA ASN A 470 -40.09 2.59 28.83
C ASN A 470 -39.28 1.51 28.08
N ASP A 471 -39.87 0.94 27.02
CA ASP A 471 -39.31 -0.13 26.18
C ASP A 471 -39.28 0.25 24.68
N CYS A 472 -39.14 1.54 24.36
CA CYS A 472 -39.01 2.01 22.97
C CYS A 472 -37.63 1.64 22.40
N THR A 473 -37.63 0.77 21.38
CA THR A 473 -36.43 0.29 20.68
C THR A 473 -36.00 1.23 19.54
N TYR A 474 -34.88 0.91 18.88
CA TYR A 474 -34.44 1.63 17.68
C TYR A 474 -35.50 1.64 16.57
N GLU A 475 -36.23 0.52 16.38
CA GLU A 475 -37.34 0.42 15.43
C GLU A 475 -38.51 1.33 15.80
N CYS A 476 -38.83 1.45 17.10
CA CYS A 476 -39.85 2.37 17.60
C CYS A 476 -39.51 3.83 17.25
N ILE A 477 -38.25 4.25 17.43
CA ILE A 477 -37.78 5.59 17.06
C ILE A 477 -37.88 5.83 15.54
N ASN A 478 -37.48 4.86 14.72
CA ASN A 478 -37.57 4.99 13.26
C ASN A 478 -39.01 5.08 12.75
N ILE A 479 -39.94 4.31 13.32
CA ILE A 479 -41.36 4.46 12.97
C ILE A 479 -41.88 5.82 13.39
N PHE A 480 -41.50 6.30 14.58
CA PHE A 480 -41.90 7.61 15.04
C PHE A 480 -41.38 8.74 14.11
N GLU A 481 -40.16 8.61 13.59
CA GLU A 481 -39.63 9.49 12.54
C GLU A 481 -40.48 9.43 11.27
N LYS A 482 -40.87 8.23 10.82
CA LYS A 482 -41.77 8.05 9.67
C LYS A 482 -43.17 8.60 9.92
N TYR A 483 -43.65 8.63 11.17
CA TYR A 483 -44.90 9.27 11.53
C TYR A 483 -44.81 10.80 11.42
N ILE A 484 -43.73 11.40 11.90
CA ILE A 484 -43.46 12.83 11.71
C ILE A 484 -43.41 13.16 10.21
N TYR A 485 -42.75 12.31 9.41
CA TYR A 485 -42.74 12.46 7.95
C TYR A 485 -44.14 12.35 7.34
N TYR A 486 -44.96 11.38 7.76
CA TYR A 486 -46.37 11.29 7.34
C TYR A 486 -47.15 12.58 7.63
N CYS A 487 -47.02 13.11 8.85
CA CYS A 487 -47.70 14.34 9.22
C CYS A 487 -47.23 15.54 8.39
N LEU A 488 -45.93 15.64 8.10
CA LEU A 488 -45.39 16.69 7.23
C LEU A 488 -45.94 16.61 5.80
N GLU A 489 -45.99 15.41 5.22
CA GLU A 489 -46.51 15.17 3.87
C GLU A 489 -48.02 15.48 3.78
N LYS A 490 -48.76 15.31 4.89
CA LYS A 490 -50.20 15.61 5.01
C LYS A 490 -50.51 17.00 5.55
N GLU A 491 -49.49 17.84 5.77
CA GLU A 491 -49.62 19.18 6.36
C GLU A 491 -50.31 19.20 7.74
N LEU A 492 -50.19 18.10 8.49
CA LEU A 492 -50.70 17.98 9.86
C LEU A 492 -49.75 18.65 10.87
N PRO A 493 -50.25 19.15 12.01
CA PRO A 493 -49.41 19.77 13.04
C PRO A 493 -48.45 18.75 13.67
N ILE A 494 -47.17 19.12 13.76
CA ILE A 494 -46.11 18.26 14.31
C ILE A 494 -45.46 18.79 15.59
N ASN A 495 -45.86 19.96 16.10
CA ASN A 495 -45.22 20.61 17.26
C ASN A 495 -45.13 19.66 18.47
N ASP A 496 -46.26 19.04 18.82
CA ASP A 496 -46.31 18.09 19.94
C ASP A 496 -45.49 16.83 19.65
N LEU A 497 -45.37 16.41 18.38
CA LEU A 497 -44.56 15.26 17.98
C LEU A 497 -43.07 15.54 18.08
N LEU A 498 -42.64 16.75 17.71
CA LEU A 498 -41.26 17.19 17.91
C LEU A 498 -40.93 17.31 19.40
N LEU A 499 -41.86 17.82 20.23
CA LEU A 499 -41.70 17.81 21.68
C LEU A 499 -41.53 16.38 22.22
N GLN A 500 -42.33 15.45 21.73
CA GLN A 500 -42.17 14.03 22.09
C GLN A 500 -40.84 13.45 21.58
N TRP A 501 -40.37 13.85 20.39
CA TRP A 501 -39.07 13.44 19.85
C TRP A 501 -37.92 13.85 20.78
N THR A 502 -37.97 15.07 21.32
CA THR A 502 -36.96 15.58 22.26
C THR A 502 -36.85 14.75 23.55
N GLN A 503 -37.92 14.05 23.92
CA GLN A 503 -37.95 13.14 25.08
C GLN A 503 -37.44 11.72 24.74
N LEU A 504 -37.49 11.32 23.46
CA LEU A 504 -37.18 9.95 23.00
C LEU A 504 -35.76 9.80 22.46
N ALA A 505 -35.29 10.77 21.68
CA ALA A 505 -33.99 10.70 21.01
C ALA A 505 -32.92 11.41 21.85
N SER A 506 -31.82 10.72 22.11
CA SER A 506 -30.83 11.22 23.06
C SER A 506 -29.97 12.37 22.55
N SER A 507 -29.80 12.61 21.23
CA SER A 507 -29.07 13.77 20.65
C SER A 507 -29.27 13.98 19.13
N GLN A 508 -30.25 13.32 18.48
CA GLN A 508 -30.38 13.31 17.02
C GLN A 508 -31.53 14.19 16.55
N TYR A 509 -31.22 15.38 16.00
CA TYR A 509 -32.22 16.32 15.47
C TYR A 509 -32.20 16.45 13.94
N ASN A 510 -31.16 15.95 13.28
CA ASN A 510 -31.15 15.72 11.82
C ASN A 510 -32.04 14.51 11.50
N ILE A 511 -33.35 14.74 11.41
CA ILE A 511 -34.36 13.74 11.05
C ILE A 511 -34.81 13.94 9.60
N ILE A 512 -35.31 12.87 8.98
CA ILE A 512 -35.82 12.83 7.60
C ILE A 512 -34.74 13.29 6.61
N THR A 513 -33.50 12.83 6.83
CA THR A 513 -32.31 13.25 6.07
C THR A 513 -32.38 12.93 4.56
N GLU A 514 -33.30 12.04 4.18
CA GLU A 514 -33.62 11.70 2.78
C GLU A 514 -34.37 12.83 2.04
N LYS A 515 -34.97 13.78 2.77
CA LYS A 515 -35.78 14.89 2.26
C LYS A 515 -35.31 16.23 2.86
N PRO A 516 -34.37 16.92 2.18
CA PRO A 516 -33.73 18.13 2.71
C PRO A 516 -34.74 19.22 3.16
N GLU A 517 -35.82 19.40 2.40
CA GLU A 517 -36.88 20.37 2.70
C GLU A 517 -37.55 20.13 4.07
N TYR A 518 -37.80 18.85 4.41
CA TYR A 518 -38.44 18.46 5.66
C TYR A 518 -37.44 18.45 6.81
N GLU A 519 -36.22 17.97 6.59
CA GLU A 519 -35.15 18.06 7.57
C GLU A 519 -34.93 19.51 8.02
N LYS A 520 -34.83 20.44 7.06
CA LYS A 520 -34.66 21.88 7.34
C LYS A 520 -35.81 22.44 8.17
N ARG A 521 -37.05 22.10 7.79
CA ARG A 521 -38.26 22.53 8.52
C ARG A 521 -38.24 22.03 9.97
N CYS A 522 -37.92 20.75 10.19
CA CYS A 522 -37.81 20.18 11.53
C CYS A 522 -36.72 20.88 12.37
N LEU A 523 -35.53 21.12 11.80
CA LEU A 523 -34.45 21.84 12.50
C LEU A 523 -34.89 23.23 12.96
N LEU A 524 -35.60 23.98 12.13
CA LEU A 524 -36.13 25.30 12.50
C LEU A 524 -37.19 25.21 13.61
N MET A 525 -38.05 24.19 13.58
CA MET A 525 -39.09 24.01 14.60
C MET A 525 -38.54 23.50 15.94
N PHE A 526 -37.49 22.67 15.93
CA PHE A 526 -36.82 22.25 17.15
C PHE A 526 -36.28 23.44 17.95
N ASN A 527 -35.81 24.48 17.26
CA ASN A 527 -35.36 25.73 17.88
C ASN A 527 -36.41 26.36 18.81
N GLU A 528 -37.67 26.34 18.38
CA GLU A 528 -38.81 26.91 19.09
C GLU A 528 -39.28 25.98 20.23
N THR A 529 -39.07 24.67 20.07
CA THR A 529 -39.59 23.64 20.98
C THR A 529 -38.71 23.45 22.23
N PHE A 530 -37.39 23.61 22.12
CA PHE A 530 -36.47 23.29 23.21
C PHE A 530 -36.70 23.99 24.55
N PRO A 531 -37.02 25.30 24.63
CA PRO A 531 -37.26 25.96 25.91
C PRO A 531 -38.40 25.32 26.71
N SER A 532 -39.40 24.76 26.03
CA SER A 532 -40.50 24.03 26.67
C SER A 532 -40.22 22.56 26.95
N ALA A 533 -39.22 21.98 26.27
CA ALA A 533 -38.93 20.54 26.30
C ALA A 533 -38.03 20.11 27.48
N TYR A 534 -37.18 21.02 27.96
CA TYR A 534 -36.13 20.70 28.91
C TYR A 534 -36.11 21.67 30.09
N ASN A 535 -35.72 21.18 31.27
CA ASN A 535 -35.37 22.05 32.38
C ASN A 535 -34.07 22.82 32.07
N GLU A 536 -33.79 23.89 32.82
CA GLU A 536 -32.64 24.77 32.59
C GLU A 536 -31.29 24.04 32.60
N LYS A 537 -31.15 22.99 33.42
CA LYS A 537 -29.92 22.19 33.54
C LYS A 537 -29.66 21.35 32.29
N ASP A 538 -30.69 20.69 31.76
CA ASP A 538 -30.57 19.82 30.60
C ASP A 538 -30.53 20.64 29.29
N LEU A 539 -31.23 21.76 29.24
CA LEU A 539 -31.37 22.64 28.07
C LEU A 539 -30.01 23.07 27.48
N ASN A 540 -29.03 23.38 28.33
CA ASN A 540 -27.68 23.76 27.89
C ASN A 540 -26.99 22.67 27.06
N SER A 541 -27.09 21.40 27.47
CA SER A 541 -26.51 20.28 26.72
C SER A 541 -27.20 20.09 25.36
N ARG A 542 -28.52 20.31 25.31
CA ARG A 542 -29.34 20.16 24.11
C ARG A 542 -29.08 21.22 23.07
N TYR A 543 -28.76 22.44 23.51
CA TYR A 543 -28.33 23.49 22.59
C TYR A 543 -27.03 23.17 21.87
N VAL A 544 -26.09 22.48 22.50
CA VAL A 544 -24.86 22.02 21.83
C VAL A 544 -25.18 20.98 20.76
N ASP A 545 -25.99 19.97 21.09
CA ASP A 545 -26.43 18.93 20.14
C ASP A 545 -27.16 19.54 18.94
N TYR A 546 -28.01 20.53 19.18
CA TYR A 546 -28.72 21.26 18.13
C TYR A 546 -27.79 22.03 17.20
N LEU A 547 -26.88 22.84 17.75
CA LEU A 547 -25.93 23.60 16.94
C LEU A 547 -24.99 22.67 16.16
N THR A 548 -24.69 21.49 16.69
CA THR A 548 -23.97 20.42 15.97
C THR A 548 -24.77 19.94 14.75
N CYS A 549 -26.08 19.72 14.91
CA CYS A 549 -26.97 19.33 13.81
C CYS A 549 -27.06 20.42 12.73
N LEU A 550 -27.09 21.70 13.11
CA LEU A 550 -27.03 22.82 12.17
C LEU A 550 -25.69 22.88 11.44
N HIS A 551 -24.57 22.67 12.15
CA HIS A 551 -23.25 22.63 11.53
C HIS A 551 -23.14 21.48 10.50
N ASN A 552 -23.66 20.30 10.84
CA ASN A 552 -23.73 19.14 9.94
C ASN A 552 -24.62 19.39 8.73
N TRP A 553 -25.75 20.07 8.90
CA TRP A 553 -26.61 20.54 7.80
C TRP A 553 -25.84 21.47 6.86
N ASN A 554 -25.22 22.54 7.40
CA ASN A 554 -24.49 23.54 6.62
C ASN A 554 -23.34 22.94 5.81
N ARG A 555 -22.67 21.91 6.35
CA ARG A 555 -21.61 21.19 5.64
C ARG A 555 -22.15 20.35 4.46
N ARG A 556 -23.33 19.73 4.61
CA ARG A 556 -24.00 18.98 3.54
C ARG A 556 -24.61 19.90 2.49
N TYR A 557 -25.11 21.06 2.89
CA TYR A 557 -25.85 22.00 2.05
C TYR A 557 -25.28 23.43 2.10
N PRO A 558 -24.07 23.67 1.58
CA PRO A 558 -23.40 24.98 1.68
C PRO A 558 -24.07 26.13 0.90
N LYS A 559 -25.06 25.83 0.05
CA LYS A 559 -25.85 26.83 -0.69
C LYS A 559 -27.17 27.20 -0.01
N ASP A 560 -27.59 26.44 1.01
CA ASP A 560 -28.85 26.63 1.72
C ASP A 560 -28.65 26.48 3.23
N THR A 561 -27.78 27.31 3.79
CA THR A 561 -27.33 27.21 5.17
C THR A 561 -28.33 27.83 6.15
N ILE A 562 -28.43 27.25 7.35
CA ILE A 562 -29.13 27.83 8.50
C ILE A 562 -28.11 28.62 9.33
N SER A 563 -28.47 29.83 9.77
CA SER A 563 -27.59 30.63 10.62
C SER A 563 -27.31 29.92 11.94
N LEU A 564 -26.03 29.78 12.30
CA LEU A 564 -25.63 29.26 13.62
C LEU A 564 -25.95 30.26 14.75
N PHE A 565 -26.31 31.50 14.40
CA PHE A 565 -26.72 32.55 15.34
C PHE A 565 -28.24 32.68 15.45
N ILE A 566 -29.01 31.71 14.93
CA ILE A 566 -30.48 31.74 14.97
C ILE A 566 -31.04 31.69 16.40
N ASN A 567 -30.27 31.14 17.34
CA ASN A 567 -30.66 31.02 18.75
C ASN A 567 -29.62 31.66 19.68
N PRO A 568 -29.90 32.85 20.22
CA PRO A 568 -28.99 33.54 21.15
C PRO A 568 -28.76 32.76 22.46
N GLN A 569 -29.76 32.04 22.97
CA GLN A 569 -29.60 31.25 24.21
C GLN A 569 -28.67 30.07 23.98
N ALA A 570 -28.83 29.36 22.85
CA ALA A 570 -27.92 28.28 22.47
C ALA A 570 -26.47 28.77 22.31
N LEU A 571 -26.30 29.95 21.72
CA LEU A 571 -24.99 30.57 21.58
C LEU A 571 -24.40 30.97 22.94
N GLN A 572 -25.23 31.48 23.85
CA GLN A 572 -24.81 31.80 25.21
C GLN A 572 -24.37 30.55 25.98
N SER A 573 -25.04 29.40 25.78
CA SER A 573 -24.60 28.12 26.34
C SER A 573 -23.21 27.72 25.84
N ILE A 574 -22.95 27.86 24.53
CA ILE A 574 -21.60 27.64 23.97
C ILE A 574 -20.58 28.59 24.61
N LYS A 575 -20.91 29.88 24.74
CA LYS A 575 -20.02 30.88 25.35
C LYS A 575 -19.72 30.57 26.82
N LEU A 576 -20.72 30.15 27.59
CA LEU A 576 -20.55 29.74 28.99
C LEU A 576 -19.70 28.47 29.10
N ASN A 577 -19.95 27.48 28.23
CA ASN A 577 -19.18 26.24 28.20
C ASN A 577 -17.72 26.52 27.86
N LEU A 578 -17.43 27.33 26.84
CA LEU A 578 -16.06 27.72 26.48
C LEU A 578 -15.32 28.43 27.63
N LYS A 579 -16.02 29.16 28.49
CA LYS A 579 -15.44 29.77 29.71
C LYS A 579 -15.15 28.76 30.82
N SER A 580 -15.75 27.58 30.78
CA SER A 580 -15.54 26.51 31.77
C SER A 580 -14.22 25.77 31.50
N ASN A 581 -13.65 25.13 32.53
CA ASN A 581 -12.43 24.32 32.38
C ASN A 581 -12.68 22.95 31.73
N SER A 582 -13.91 22.63 31.31
CA SER A 582 -14.33 21.29 30.89
C SER A 582 -15.21 21.29 29.62
N TYR A 583 -14.88 22.13 28.63
CA TYR A 583 -15.59 22.14 27.35
C TYR A 583 -15.06 21.03 26.41
N SER A 584 -15.91 20.64 25.45
CA SER A 584 -15.69 19.58 24.48
C SER A 584 -15.20 20.10 23.13
N TYR A 585 -14.57 19.21 22.36
CA TYR A 585 -14.17 19.44 20.96
C TYR A 585 -15.35 19.97 20.11
N THR A 586 -16.57 19.49 20.37
CA THR A 586 -17.76 19.83 19.61
C THR A 586 -18.16 21.30 19.79
N GLU A 587 -18.15 21.82 21.02
CA GLU A 587 -18.48 23.24 21.27
C GLU A 587 -17.47 24.16 20.59
N GLU A 588 -16.20 23.80 20.64
CA GLU A 588 -15.14 24.55 19.98
C GLU A 588 -15.32 24.51 18.44
N GLN A 589 -15.63 23.35 17.87
CA GLN A 589 -15.92 23.21 16.43
C GLN A 589 -17.11 24.07 16.00
N ILE A 590 -18.16 24.14 16.80
CA ILE A 590 -19.32 25.01 16.55
C ILE A 590 -18.90 26.47 16.54
N ALA A 591 -18.14 26.93 17.55
CA ALA A 591 -17.66 28.31 17.62
C ALA A 591 -16.77 28.67 16.41
N VAL A 592 -15.91 27.75 15.95
CA VAL A 592 -15.15 27.91 14.69
C VAL A 592 -16.08 27.95 13.48
N GLY A 593 -17.17 27.19 13.49
CA GLY A 593 -18.22 27.26 12.47
C GLY A 593 -18.91 28.63 12.44
N CYS A 594 -19.25 29.19 13.60
CA CYS A 594 -19.80 30.54 13.72
C CYS A 594 -18.84 31.58 13.14
N LEU A 595 -17.57 31.54 13.54
CA LEU A 595 -16.51 32.43 13.05
C LEU A 595 -16.41 32.44 11.51
N LYS A 596 -16.42 31.25 10.89
CA LYS A 596 -16.26 31.10 9.44
C LYS A 596 -17.52 31.40 8.64
N SER A 597 -18.69 31.31 9.26
CA SER A 597 -19.97 31.55 8.59
C SER A 597 -20.34 33.04 8.59
N ASP A 598 -20.13 33.73 9.71
CA ASP A 598 -20.34 35.18 9.83
C ASP A 598 -19.34 35.77 10.83
N PHE A 599 -18.23 36.26 10.30
CA PHE A 599 -17.13 36.79 11.11
C PHE A 599 -17.55 38.01 11.93
N LYS A 600 -18.28 38.95 11.32
CA LYS A 600 -18.67 40.19 11.97
C LYS A 600 -19.55 39.90 13.18
N LYS A 601 -20.53 39.01 13.02
CA LYS A 601 -21.40 38.61 14.13
C LYS A 601 -20.66 37.80 15.20
N ALA A 602 -19.69 36.96 14.81
CA ALA A 602 -18.85 36.25 15.77
C ALA A 602 -17.98 37.21 16.61
N GLU A 603 -17.49 38.30 16.01
CA GLU A 603 -16.73 39.34 16.69
C GLU A 603 -17.62 40.16 17.64
N GLU A 604 -18.82 40.57 17.20
CA GLU A 604 -19.84 41.22 18.04
C GLU A 604 -20.21 40.37 19.26
N GLU A 605 -20.26 39.04 19.09
CA GLU A 605 -20.55 38.08 20.16
C GLU A 605 -19.32 37.71 21.02
N ASN A 606 -18.15 38.31 20.77
CA ASN A 606 -16.88 38.02 21.43
C ASN A 606 -16.49 36.52 21.37
N LEU A 607 -16.86 35.80 20.31
CA LEU A 607 -16.44 34.41 20.11
C LEU A 607 -14.95 34.34 19.77
N VAL A 608 -14.42 35.34 19.08
CA VAL A 608 -13.00 35.41 18.70
C VAL A 608 -12.10 35.45 19.94
N GLY A 609 -12.38 36.34 20.90
CA GLY A 609 -11.65 36.44 22.15
C GLY A 609 -11.74 35.15 22.98
N LEU A 610 -12.96 34.59 23.12
CA LEU A 610 -13.16 33.32 23.83
C LEU A 610 -12.39 32.16 23.20
N LEU A 611 -12.33 32.11 21.87
CA LEU A 611 -11.51 31.14 21.18
C LEU A 611 -10.02 31.38 21.52
N PHE A 612 -9.48 32.60 21.53
CA PHE A 612 -8.07 32.77 21.86
C PHE A 612 -7.70 32.46 23.31
N GLU A 613 -8.55 32.82 24.26
CA GLU A 613 -8.33 32.55 25.68
C GLU A 613 -8.37 31.05 26.00
N ARG A 614 -9.21 30.28 25.30
CA ARG A 614 -9.61 28.95 25.76
C ARG A 614 -9.35 27.82 24.78
N THR A 615 -9.22 28.07 23.48
CA THR A 615 -9.15 27.03 22.43
C THR A 615 -7.97 26.08 22.64
N GLN A 616 -8.27 24.79 22.71
CA GLN A 616 -7.30 23.71 22.85
C GLN A 616 -7.19 22.89 21.56
N TYR A 617 -8.30 22.65 20.84
CA TYR A 617 -8.36 21.66 19.76
C TYR A 617 -8.18 22.24 18.34
N HIS A 618 -8.58 23.49 18.12
CA HIS A 618 -8.69 24.16 16.82
C HIS A 618 -7.93 25.48 16.76
N PHE A 619 -7.04 25.74 17.73
CA PHE A 619 -6.32 27.00 17.83
C PHE A 619 -5.53 27.29 16.54
N SER A 620 -4.84 26.28 16.02
CA SER A 620 -4.15 26.35 14.72
C SER A 620 -5.11 26.66 13.56
N ASN A 621 -6.34 26.13 13.56
CA ASN A 621 -7.29 26.36 12.48
C ASN A 621 -7.86 27.78 12.50
N VAL A 622 -8.18 28.29 13.70
CA VAL A 622 -8.69 29.65 13.92
C VAL A 622 -7.65 30.69 13.53
N THR A 623 -6.45 30.58 14.12
CA THR A 623 -5.33 31.50 13.85
C THR A 623 -4.92 31.52 12.37
N ASN A 624 -4.81 30.36 11.72
CA ASN A 624 -4.52 30.27 10.27
C ASN A 624 -5.60 30.94 9.41
N TRP A 625 -6.87 30.82 9.79
CA TRP A 625 -7.96 31.42 9.04
C TRP A 625 -7.97 32.93 9.25
N LEU A 626 -7.77 33.42 10.48
CA LEU A 626 -7.73 34.85 10.80
C LEU A 626 -6.58 35.56 10.10
N ILE A 627 -5.34 35.09 10.21
CA ILE A 627 -4.21 35.77 9.55
C ILE A 627 -4.39 35.89 8.02
N LYS A 628 -5.11 34.94 7.40
CA LYS A 628 -5.37 34.93 5.95
C LYS A 628 -6.51 35.83 5.51
N ASN A 629 -7.56 35.98 6.34
CA ASN A 629 -8.80 36.67 5.95
C ASN A 629 -9.02 37.99 6.71
N HIS A 630 -8.65 38.06 7.99
CA HIS A 630 -8.80 39.20 8.90
C HIS A 630 -7.49 39.45 9.68
N PRO A 631 -6.40 39.83 8.99
CA PRO A 631 -5.08 40.02 9.62
C PRO A 631 -5.08 41.14 10.66
N GLU A 632 -5.93 42.17 10.53
CA GLU A 632 -6.10 43.20 11.55
C GLU A 632 -6.57 42.65 12.90
N THR A 633 -7.64 41.84 12.92
CA THR A 633 -8.10 41.19 14.15
C THR A 633 -7.06 40.23 14.69
N PHE A 634 -6.34 39.52 13.81
CA PHE A 634 -5.21 38.69 14.22
C PHE A 634 -4.13 39.52 14.95
N MET A 635 -3.80 40.71 14.44
CA MET A 635 -2.83 41.61 15.07
C MET A 635 -3.30 42.15 16.42
N ASN A 636 -4.59 42.46 16.57
CA ASN A 636 -5.15 42.92 17.84
C ASN A 636 -4.99 41.88 18.96
N HIS A 637 -4.94 40.58 18.63
CA HIS A 637 -4.77 39.48 19.58
C HIS A 637 -3.37 38.85 19.53
N ILE A 638 -2.37 39.51 18.93
CA ILE A 638 -1.06 38.89 18.67
C ILE A 638 -0.34 38.43 19.95
N GLU A 639 -0.48 39.13 21.07
CA GLU A 639 0.17 38.78 22.33
C GLU A 639 -0.44 37.51 22.94
N GLU A 640 -1.77 37.44 23.01
CA GLU A 640 -2.53 36.26 23.45
C GLU A 640 -2.20 35.05 22.58
N ILE A 641 -2.19 35.25 21.25
CA ILE A 641 -1.85 34.21 20.29
C ILE A 641 -0.42 33.73 20.51
N THR A 642 0.53 34.63 20.72
CA THR A 642 1.93 34.28 20.98
C THR A 642 2.08 33.50 22.28
N GLY A 643 1.46 33.97 23.37
CA GLY A 643 1.48 33.30 24.67
C GLY A 643 0.89 31.89 24.62
N THR A 644 -0.21 31.71 23.90
CA THR A 644 -0.81 30.37 23.69
C THR A 644 0.08 29.50 22.81
N LEU A 645 0.58 30.01 21.67
CA LEU A 645 1.46 29.25 20.76
C LEU A 645 2.70 28.67 21.45
N ILE A 646 3.29 29.42 22.38
CA ILE A 646 4.50 28.99 23.10
C ILE A 646 4.18 27.88 24.12
N LYS A 647 2.97 27.87 24.68
CA LYS A 647 2.52 26.91 25.71
C LYS A 647 1.91 25.63 25.14
N MET A 648 1.65 25.56 23.84
CA MET A 648 1.05 24.38 23.20
C MET A 648 2.05 23.23 23.07
N ASP A 649 1.61 22.01 23.42
CA ASP A 649 2.40 20.77 23.27
C ASP A 649 2.72 20.42 21.81
N SER A 650 1.93 20.94 20.85
CA SER A 650 2.09 20.67 19.41
C SER A 650 2.19 21.96 18.58
N PHE A 651 3.43 22.36 18.30
CA PHE A 651 3.73 23.58 17.53
C PHE A 651 3.52 23.39 16.02
N ASN A 652 2.70 24.24 15.39
CA ASN A 652 2.46 24.23 13.95
C ASN A 652 3.48 25.09 13.17
N PHE A 653 4.57 24.45 12.73
CA PHE A 653 5.65 25.10 11.99
C PHE A 653 5.22 25.81 10.68
N HIS A 654 4.23 25.26 9.96
CA HIS A 654 3.77 25.84 8.69
C HIS A 654 3.03 27.17 8.91
N PHE A 655 2.26 27.26 9.98
CA PHE A 655 1.57 28.48 10.36
C PHE A 655 2.57 29.59 10.69
N SER A 656 3.58 29.32 11.51
CA SER A 656 4.55 30.35 11.94
C SER A 656 5.41 30.91 10.80
N LYS A 657 5.60 30.16 9.71
CA LYS A 657 6.25 30.69 8.50
C LYS A 657 5.47 31.82 7.85
N LEU A 658 4.13 31.85 8.01
CA LEU A 658 3.30 32.90 7.43
C LEU A 658 3.64 34.27 8.00
N PHE A 659 4.06 34.35 9.26
CA PHE A 659 4.36 35.61 9.95
C PHE A 659 5.41 36.46 9.22
N ARG A 660 6.42 35.80 8.62
CA ARG A 660 7.48 36.45 7.83
C ARG A 660 6.94 37.26 6.64
N TYR A 661 5.79 36.88 6.10
CA TYR A 661 5.21 37.50 4.92
C TYR A 661 4.26 38.67 5.26
N TYR A 662 3.95 38.88 6.54
CA TYR A 662 3.13 39.99 7.03
C TYR A 662 3.97 41.11 7.68
N SER A 663 5.24 41.23 7.31
CA SER A 663 6.15 42.26 7.85
C SER A 663 5.65 43.70 7.76
N HIS A 664 4.72 44.01 6.83
CA HIS A 664 4.08 45.34 6.75
C HIS A 664 3.15 45.66 7.93
N LEU A 665 2.73 44.64 8.67
CA LEU A 665 1.98 44.77 9.93
C LEU A 665 2.89 44.63 11.16
N ASP A 666 4.21 44.69 10.97
CA ASP A 666 5.20 44.57 12.04
C ASP A 666 5.14 43.25 12.83
N THR A 667 4.54 42.20 12.25
CA THR A 667 4.36 40.87 12.87
C THR A 667 5.66 40.29 13.40
N THR A 668 6.74 40.39 12.61
CA THR A 668 8.03 39.79 12.93
C THR A 668 8.65 40.40 14.18
N ASN A 669 8.50 41.70 14.40
CA ASN A 669 9.03 42.37 15.59
C ASN A 669 8.21 42.04 16.83
N HIS A 670 6.88 42.03 16.72
CA HIS A 670 5.99 41.64 17.83
C HIS A 670 6.30 40.22 18.33
N PHE A 671 6.29 39.23 17.43
CA PHE A 671 6.62 37.85 17.79
C PHE A 671 8.05 37.73 18.36
N SER A 672 9.03 38.41 17.76
CA SER A 672 10.42 38.31 18.23
C SER A 672 10.58 38.90 19.63
N LYS A 673 10.02 40.09 19.89
CA LYS A 673 10.09 40.75 21.19
C LYS A 673 9.50 39.88 22.28
N HIS A 674 8.29 39.35 22.06
CA HIS A 674 7.61 38.49 23.02
C HIS A 674 8.32 37.15 23.25
N CYS A 675 8.88 36.54 22.21
CA CYS A 675 9.55 35.23 22.35
C CYS A 675 10.93 35.30 23.02
N LEU A 676 11.60 36.46 23.03
CA LEU A 676 12.92 36.62 23.67
C LEU A 676 12.87 36.32 25.17
N ASP A 677 11.79 36.73 25.84
CA ASP A 677 11.62 36.53 27.29
C ASP A 677 11.49 35.05 27.67
N PHE A 678 11.05 34.20 26.74
CA PHE A 678 10.82 32.76 26.96
C PHE A 678 12.00 31.86 26.57
N ILE A 679 13.09 32.40 26.05
CA ILE A 679 14.24 31.57 25.62
C ILE A 679 15.01 30.94 26.79
N THR A 680 14.84 31.52 27.99
CA THR A 680 15.40 31.03 29.25
C THR A 680 14.34 30.54 30.23
N ASP A 681 13.11 30.29 29.77
CA ASP A 681 12.01 29.79 30.59
C ASP A 681 12.36 28.45 31.28
N GLU A 682 11.74 28.08 32.39
CA GLU A 682 12.00 26.80 33.07
C GLU A 682 11.43 25.59 32.29
N ASN A 683 10.30 25.77 31.60
CA ASN A 683 9.65 24.75 30.79
C ASN A 683 10.39 24.53 29.45
N ALA A 684 10.76 23.27 29.19
CA ALA A 684 11.55 22.93 28.00
C ALA A 684 10.82 23.12 26.67
N ASP A 685 9.51 22.89 26.63
CA ASP A 685 8.73 22.99 25.40
C ASP A 685 8.40 24.44 25.06
N THR A 686 8.17 25.27 26.08
CA THR A 686 8.09 26.73 25.98
C THR A 686 9.37 27.30 25.35
N ARG A 687 10.56 26.95 25.87
CA ARG A 687 11.85 27.38 25.28
C ARG A 687 11.99 26.98 23.81
N LYS A 688 11.65 25.73 23.46
CA LYS A 688 11.76 25.22 22.08
C LYS A 688 10.82 25.94 21.13
N ALA A 689 9.58 26.21 21.54
CA ALA A 689 8.60 26.93 20.75
C ALA A 689 9.06 28.38 20.49
N ALA A 690 9.51 29.07 21.54
CA ALA A 690 10.09 30.41 21.43
C ALA A 690 11.30 30.45 20.48
N ALA A 691 12.26 29.54 20.63
CA ALA A 691 13.42 29.42 19.74
C ALA A 691 13.01 29.19 18.27
N CYS A 692 11.97 28.39 18.04
CA CYS A 692 11.46 28.14 16.70
C CYS A 692 10.84 29.39 16.09
N ILE A 693 10.00 30.12 16.83
CA ILE A 693 9.41 31.38 16.36
C ILE A 693 10.51 32.41 16.08
N LEU A 694 11.48 32.59 16.98
CA LEU A 694 12.61 33.52 16.80
C LEU A 694 13.41 33.21 15.54
N SER A 695 13.73 31.94 15.27
CA SER A 695 14.42 31.54 14.05
C SER A 695 13.62 31.84 12.78
N LEU A 696 12.30 31.99 12.92
CA LEU A 696 11.39 32.39 11.85
C LEU A 696 11.27 33.91 11.76
N THR A 697 11.17 34.64 12.85
CA THR A 697 10.77 36.05 12.81
C THR A 697 11.95 37.01 12.79
N MET A 698 13.11 36.61 13.36
CA MET A 698 14.32 37.45 13.35
C MET A 698 15.02 37.43 12.00
N ALA A 699 15.77 38.51 11.72
CA ALA A 699 16.75 38.50 10.65
C ALA A 699 17.79 37.38 10.87
N PRO A 700 18.24 36.67 9.81
CA PRO A 700 19.18 35.56 9.91
C PRO A 700 20.40 35.83 10.79
N ASN A 701 21.07 36.97 10.58
CA ASN A 701 22.27 37.32 11.32
C ASN A 701 21.98 37.56 12.80
N ASN A 702 20.89 38.27 13.13
CA ASN A 702 20.52 38.51 14.53
C ASN A 702 20.25 37.21 15.30
N PHE A 703 19.63 36.21 14.66
CA PHE A 703 19.44 34.90 15.28
C PHE A 703 20.78 34.15 15.44
N LEU A 704 21.68 34.24 14.46
CA LEU A 704 23.02 33.66 14.54
C LEU A 704 23.87 34.32 15.63
N ASP A 705 23.76 35.64 15.82
CA ASP A 705 24.42 36.37 16.90
C ASP A 705 23.95 35.84 18.27
N MET A 706 22.65 35.61 18.44
CA MET A 706 22.11 34.97 19.66
C MET A 706 22.66 33.56 19.88
N VAL A 707 22.83 32.77 18.80
CA VAL A 707 23.46 31.45 18.88
C VAL A 707 24.95 31.55 19.22
N SER A 708 25.65 32.57 18.71
CA SER A 708 27.09 32.78 18.95
C SER A 708 27.42 33.05 20.41
N SER A 709 26.55 33.77 21.12
CA SER A 709 26.65 34.00 22.56
C SER A 709 26.55 32.72 23.39
N ASN A 710 26.12 31.61 22.79
CA ASN A 710 25.97 30.30 23.42
C ASN A 710 26.96 29.27 22.89
N TYR A 711 28.07 29.69 22.25
CA TYR A 711 29.07 28.75 21.75
C TYR A 711 29.74 27.94 22.87
N PRO A 712 30.02 26.65 22.63
CA PRO A 712 30.57 25.78 23.67
C PRO A 712 32.05 26.09 23.90
N LEU A 713 32.40 26.41 25.14
CA LEU A 713 33.77 26.68 25.56
C LEU A 713 34.58 25.36 25.69
N ASN A 714 33.98 24.34 26.30
CA ASN A 714 34.59 23.03 26.54
C ASN A 714 34.01 21.92 25.64
N LEU A 715 34.61 20.73 25.67
CA LEU A 715 34.08 19.54 24.98
C LEU A 715 32.86 18.96 25.71
N SER A 716 32.93 18.87 27.04
CA SER A 716 31.81 18.40 27.87
C SER A 716 30.87 19.56 28.22
N ALA A 717 29.58 19.28 28.32
CA ALA A 717 28.62 20.23 28.87
C ALA A 717 28.78 20.34 30.39
N ASP A 718 28.83 21.57 30.92
CA ASP A 718 28.75 21.80 32.35
C ASP A 718 27.29 21.61 32.78
N ILE A 719 26.98 20.42 33.26
CA ILE A 719 25.64 20.05 33.75
C ILE A 719 25.56 20.12 35.28
N GLU A 720 26.66 20.43 35.97
CA GLU A 720 26.71 20.45 37.43
C GLU A 720 26.43 21.86 37.96
N SER A 721 26.91 22.90 37.29
CA SER A 721 26.62 24.28 37.69
C SER A 721 25.21 24.72 37.25
N PRO A 722 24.48 25.51 38.05
CA PRO A 722 23.19 26.09 37.65
C PRO A 722 23.28 26.91 36.35
N GLU A 723 24.36 27.67 36.18
CA GLU A 723 24.63 28.49 34.99
C GLU A 723 24.89 27.61 33.76
N GLY A 724 25.69 26.56 33.91
CA GLY A 724 25.97 25.58 32.86
C GLY A 724 24.72 24.82 32.43
N GLN A 725 23.89 24.38 33.37
CA GLN A 725 22.60 23.74 33.07
C GLN A 725 21.67 24.67 32.29
N LYS A 726 21.60 25.96 32.67
CA LYS A 726 20.80 26.95 31.96
C LYS A 726 21.30 27.16 30.54
N ALA A 727 22.60 27.35 30.36
CA ALA A 727 23.22 27.49 29.04
C ALA A 727 22.97 26.27 28.14
N TYR A 728 23.13 25.06 28.68
CA TYR A 728 22.88 23.81 27.94
C TYR A 728 21.41 23.66 27.52
N LYS A 729 20.47 24.00 28.41
CA LYS A 729 19.03 24.01 28.11
C LYS A 729 18.67 25.03 27.02
N THR A 730 19.32 26.19 27.01
CA THR A 730 19.14 27.21 25.95
C THR A 730 19.70 26.73 24.62
N GLN A 731 20.91 26.14 24.60
CA GLN A 731 21.49 25.53 23.40
C GLN A 731 20.57 24.43 22.84
N GLN A 732 20.03 23.55 23.70
CA GLN A 732 19.10 22.50 23.29
C GLN A 732 17.86 23.04 22.56
N ALA A 733 17.38 24.23 22.93
CA ALA A 733 16.27 24.90 22.26
C ALA A 733 16.68 25.58 20.94
N LEU A 734 17.83 26.25 20.91
CA LEU A 734 18.29 27.04 19.75
C LEU A 734 18.79 26.17 18.58
N LEU A 735 19.63 25.17 18.84
CA LEU A 735 20.40 24.47 17.80
C LEU A 735 19.55 23.74 16.75
N PRO A 736 18.43 23.07 17.09
CA PRO A 736 17.58 22.43 16.10
C PRO A 736 16.93 23.41 15.11
N ASN A 737 16.88 24.70 15.43
CA ASN A 737 16.20 25.73 14.66
C ASN A 737 17.12 26.44 13.64
N LEU A 738 18.42 26.17 13.65
CA LEU A 738 19.34 26.64 12.60
C LEU A 738 18.89 26.19 11.20
N ARG A 739 18.22 25.04 11.08
CA ARG A 739 17.62 24.56 9.83
C ARG A 739 16.60 25.54 9.19
N ASN A 740 16.07 26.49 9.94
CA ASN A 740 15.03 27.44 9.50
C ASN A 740 15.64 28.73 8.90
N ILE A 741 16.95 28.91 9.04
CA ILE A 741 17.67 30.08 8.55
C ILE A 741 17.83 30.01 7.03
N THR A 742 17.67 31.15 6.37
CA THR A 742 17.72 31.27 4.92
C THR A 742 18.62 32.47 4.54
N PRO A 743 19.62 32.29 3.65
CA PRO A 743 20.03 31.03 3.03
C PRO A 743 20.72 30.07 4.03
N PRO A 744 20.55 28.74 3.87
CA PRO A 744 21.12 27.75 4.81
C PRO A 744 22.65 27.83 4.97
N SER A 745 23.38 28.37 3.99
CA SER A 745 24.84 28.47 4.03
C SER A 745 25.36 29.36 5.16
N LEU A 746 24.56 30.30 5.65
CA LEU A 746 24.94 31.17 6.78
C LEU A 746 25.13 30.37 8.08
N THR A 747 24.56 29.17 8.17
CA THR A 747 24.59 28.35 9.39
C THR A 747 25.83 27.48 9.52
N LEU A 748 26.65 27.35 8.46
CA LEU A 748 27.76 26.39 8.44
C LEU A 748 28.79 26.66 9.54
N ASP A 749 29.16 27.94 9.78
CA ASP A 749 30.11 28.28 10.85
C ASP A 749 29.54 27.91 12.23
N ALA A 750 28.32 28.35 12.54
CA ALA A 750 27.66 28.01 13.80
C ALA A 750 27.57 26.49 14.01
N ILE A 751 27.11 25.74 13.00
CA ILE A 751 27.07 24.26 13.06
C ILE A 751 28.46 23.70 13.34
N SER A 752 29.49 24.20 12.66
CA SER A 752 30.88 23.80 12.86
C SER A 752 31.31 23.99 14.32
N LYS A 753 30.94 25.07 15.00
CA LYS A 753 31.32 25.29 16.42
C LYS A 753 30.70 24.27 17.37
N PHE A 754 29.50 23.77 17.08
CA PHE A 754 28.79 22.76 17.90
C PHE A 754 29.08 21.31 17.52
N CYS A 755 29.74 21.04 16.40
CA CYS A 755 30.18 19.69 16.03
C CYS A 755 31.39 19.22 16.86
N LYS A 756 31.25 19.13 18.19
CA LYS A 756 32.25 18.61 19.13
C LYS A 756 31.58 18.14 20.44
N GLY A 757 32.17 17.13 21.09
CA GLY A 757 31.75 16.64 22.41
C GLY A 757 30.26 16.34 22.53
N ASP A 758 29.65 16.71 23.67
CA ASP A 758 28.25 16.40 24.00
C ASP A 758 27.23 17.10 23.07
N TYR A 759 27.65 18.24 22.49
CA TYR A 759 26.82 19.10 21.65
C TYR A 759 26.52 18.52 20.25
N LEU A 760 27.28 17.50 19.82
CA LEU A 760 27.08 16.86 18.52
C LEU A 760 25.65 16.30 18.38
N SER A 761 25.12 15.71 19.46
CA SER A 761 23.78 15.14 19.49
C SER A 761 22.69 16.20 19.27
N LEU A 762 22.89 17.43 19.76
CA LEU A 762 21.95 18.54 19.65
C LEU A 762 21.94 19.13 18.24
N ILE A 763 23.12 19.25 17.60
CA ILE A 763 23.28 19.89 16.29
C ILE A 763 23.00 18.96 15.10
N GLN A 764 22.99 17.65 15.31
CA GLN A 764 22.92 16.64 14.23
C GLN A 764 21.78 16.91 13.24
N ARG A 765 20.57 17.26 13.71
CA ARG A 765 19.43 17.53 12.83
C ARG A 765 19.67 18.73 11.90
N SER A 766 20.28 19.79 12.44
CA SER A 766 20.62 21.00 11.68
C SER A 766 21.78 20.76 10.72
N LEU A 767 22.80 19.98 11.12
CA LEU A 767 23.89 19.54 10.24
C LEU A 767 23.35 18.83 8.98
N TYR A 768 22.47 17.84 9.16
CA TYR A 768 21.90 17.10 8.03
C TYR A 768 20.98 17.99 7.18
N SER A 769 20.20 18.87 7.80
CA SER A 769 19.35 19.79 7.05
C SER A 769 20.17 20.78 6.22
N ALA A 770 21.23 21.36 6.79
CA ALA A 770 22.13 22.27 6.09
C ALA A 770 22.84 21.55 4.94
N ALA A 771 23.44 20.39 5.19
CA ALA A 771 24.13 19.61 4.16
C ALA A 771 23.25 19.29 2.93
N LEU A 772 21.95 19.05 3.12
CA LEU A 772 21.04 18.75 2.01
C LEU A 772 20.54 19.98 1.25
N ASN A 773 20.63 21.17 1.85
CA ASN A 773 20.03 22.42 1.33
C ASN A 773 21.06 23.52 1.00
N VAL A 774 22.33 23.35 1.36
CA VAL A 774 23.44 24.22 0.98
C VAL A 774 23.99 23.82 -0.40
N PRO A 775 24.40 24.79 -1.25
CA PRO A 775 25.13 24.52 -2.50
C PRO A 775 26.35 23.62 -2.31
N GLU A 776 26.55 22.67 -3.21
CA GLU A 776 27.65 21.70 -3.12
C GLU A 776 29.03 22.34 -2.99
N ASN A 777 29.31 23.38 -3.79
CA ASN A 777 30.60 24.06 -3.80
C ASN A 777 31.01 24.65 -2.44
N LYS A 778 30.04 24.95 -1.56
CA LYS A 778 30.30 25.43 -0.18
C LYS A 778 30.49 24.30 0.84
N LEU A 779 30.22 23.05 0.45
CA LEU A 779 30.25 21.89 1.35
C LEU A 779 31.58 21.14 1.33
N VAL A 780 32.39 21.28 0.28
CA VAL A 780 33.68 20.56 0.14
C VAL A 780 34.60 20.92 1.30
N ASP A 781 34.95 22.20 1.45
CA ASP A 781 35.84 22.68 2.52
C ASP A 781 35.24 22.44 3.91
N PHE A 782 33.92 22.58 4.02
CA PHE A 782 33.20 22.32 5.27
C PHE A 782 33.34 20.86 5.72
N PHE A 783 33.19 19.90 4.81
CA PHE A 783 33.33 18.48 5.15
C PHE A 783 34.79 18.07 5.36
N GLU A 784 35.74 18.65 4.63
CA GLU A 784 37.17 18.48 4.91
C GLU A 784 37.50 18.93 6.33
N ALA A 785 37.04 20.12 6.75
CA ALA A 785 37.23 20.61 8.12
C ALA A 785 36.56 19.72 9.19
N LEU A 786 35.38 19.15 8.91
CA LEU A 786 34.73 18.21 9.82
C LEU A 786 35.41 16.83 9.85
N SER A 787 36.09 16.44 8.77
CA SER A 787 36.78 15.16 8.64
C SER A 787 38.08 15.07 9.44
N GLU A 788 38.60 16.19 9.94
CA GLU A 788 39.80 16.25 10.81
C GLU A 788 39.43 16.27 12.31
N ARG A 789 38.15 16.13 12.66
CA ARG A 789 37.64 16.19 14.05
C ARG A 789 37.57 14.82 14.75
N ALA A 790 36.93 14.75 15.92
CA ALA A 790 36.71 13.49 16.63
C ALA A 790 35.94 12.45 15.78
N VAL A 791 36.20 11.16 16.01
CA VAL A 791 35.66 10.01 15.25
C VAL A 791 34.15 10.11 14.98
N SER A 792 33.34 10.51 15.97
CA SER A 792 31.88 10.64 15.82
C SER A 792 31.47 11.67 14.76
N VAL A 793 32.13 12.83 14.74
CA VAL A 793 31.89 13.91 13.77
C VAL A 793 32.34 13.50 12.37
N ARG A 794 33.52 12.87 12.28
CA ARG A 794 34.09 12.39 11.01
C ARG A 794 33.16 11.41 10.30
N LYS A 795 32.55 10.48 11.04
CA LYS A 795 31.56 9.53 10.51
C LYS A 795 30.38 10.24 9.84
N HIS A 796 29.87 11.32 10.43
CA HIS A 796 28.80 12.12 9.82
C HIS A 796 29.26 12.86 8.57
N SER A 797 30.47 13.44 8.58
CA SER A 797 31.06 14.09 7.41
C SER A 797 31.17 13.13 6.23
N ILE A 798 31.74 11.94 6.44
CA ILE A 798 31.87 10.89 5.41
C ILE A 798 30.49 10.47 4.87
N PHE A 799 29.52 10.22 5.76
CA PHE A 799 28.18 9.82 5.34
C PHE A 799 27.49 10.88 4.48
N LEU A 800 27.61 12.16 4.85
CA LEU A 800 27.00 13.27 4.12
C LEU A 800 27.71 13.52 2.79
N ALA A 801 29.05 13.40 2.74
CA ALA A 801 29.84 13.53 1.53
C ALA A 801 29.35 12.59 0.42
N PHE A 802 29.15 11.30 0.73
CA PHE A 802 28.58 10.31 -0.22
C PHE A 802 27.21 10.68 -0.79
N LYS A 803 26.47 11.55 -0.10
CA LYS A 803 25.11 11.91 -0.48
C LYS A 803 25.07 13.18 -1.32
N VAL A 804 25.90 14.19 -1.04
CA VAL A 804 25.71 15.55 -1.57
C VAL A 804 26.83 16.04 -2.48
N LEU A 805 28.02 15.46 -2.39
CA LEU A 805 29.16 15.83 -3.23
C LEU A 805 29.19 15.03 -4.55
N ASN A 806 29.85 15.58 -5.56
CA ASN A 806 30.20 14.85 -6.79
C ASN A 806 31.26 13.75 -6.53
N LYS A 807 31.38 12.83 -7.49
CA LYS A 807 32.28 11.68 -7.41
C LYS A 807 33.75 12.05 -7.23
N ASN A 808 34.24 13.06 -7.91
CA ASN A 808 35.64 13.47 -7.85
C ASN A 808 35.99 14.03 -6.46
N SER A 809 35.12 14.87 -5.91
CA SER A 809 35.25 15.38 -4.54
C SER A 809 35.19 14.25 -3.51
N ILE A 810 34.27 13.29 -3.69
CA ILE A 810 34.21 12.08 -2.85
C ILE A 810 35.54 11.30 -2.96
N PHE A 811 36.10 11.11 -4.15
CA PHE A 811 37.36 10.39 -4.33
C PHE A 811 38.47 11.02 -3.51
N LYS A 812 38.69 12.31 -3.76
CA LYS A 812 39.79 13.07 -3.18
C LYS A 812 39.70 13.05 -1.66
N MET A 813 38.50 13.29 -1.13
CA MET A 813 38.24 13.27 0.31
C MET A 813 38.50 11.89 0.91
N LEU A 814 38.00 10.81 0.29
CA LEU A 814 38.10 9.45 0.87
C LEU A 814 39.49 8.84 0.72
N THR A 815 40.20 9.08 -0.38
CA THR A 815 41.58 8.59 -0.57
C THR A 815 42.50 9.21 0.47
N ASN A 816 42.45 10.55 0.64
CA ASN A 816 43.17 11.25 1.69
C ASN A 816 42.82 10.72 3.09
N PHE A 817 41.54 10.43 3.31
CA PHE A 817 41.06 9.90 4.57
C PHE A 817 41.57 8.49 4.86
N MET A 818 41.54 7.60 3.86
CA MET A 818 42.02 6.22 3.97
C MET A 818 43.51 6.14 4.24
N GLU A 819 44.32 7.07 3.74
CA GLU A 819 45.76 7.12 3.98
C GLU A 819 46.10 7.50 5.43
N LYS A 820 45.35 8.46 6.01
CA LYS A 820 45.62 8.97 7.35
C LYS A 820 44.95 8.17 8.48
N GLU A 821 43.84 7.50 8.21
CA GLU A 821 43.03 6.87 9.25
C GLU A 821 43.67 5.55 9.74
N THR A 822 43.79 5.42 11.06
CA THR A 822 44.31 4.22 11.73
C THR A 822 43.26 3.52 12.60
N ASN A 823 42.10 4.15 12.86
CA ASN A 823 41.07 3.63 13.74
C ASN A 823 40.17 2.58 13.06
N HIS A 824 40.17 1.35 13.59
CA HIS A 824 39.36 0.23 13.07
C HIS A 824 37.84 0.52 12.98
N SER A 825 37.24 1.19 13.97
CA SER A 825 35.80 1.54 13.94
C SER A 825 35.45 2.50 12.79
N THR A 826 36.42 3.32 12.39
CA THR A 826 36.25 4.30 11.33
C THR A 826 36.47 3.66 9.97
N HIS A 827 37.47 2.77 9.82
CA HIS A 827 37.64 1.91 8.64
C HIS A 827 36.39 1.08 8.35
N LYS A 828 35.78 0.50 9.38
CA LYS A 828 34.50 -0.21 9.27
C LYS A 828 33.38 0.65 8.68
N SER A 829 33.20 1.85 9.26
CA SER A 829 32.15 2.79 8.82
C SER A 829 32.39 3.26 7.39
N LEU A 830 33.66 3.44 7.03
CA LEU A 830 34.13 3.82 5.72
C LEU A 830 33.89 2.72 4.68
N PHE A 831 34.28 1.47 4.95
CA PHE A 831 34.00 0.32 4.08
C PHE A 831 32.50 0.17 3.83
N LYS A 832 31.68 0.23 4.89
CA LYS A 832 30.22 0.18 4.77
C LYS A 832 29.68 1.33 3.90
N GLY A 833 30.23 2.54 4.03
CA GLY A 833 29.88 3.69 3.20
C GLY A 833 30.23 3.47 1.73
N ILE A 834 31.48 3.11 1.45
CA ILE A 834 32.02 2.84 0.11
C ILE A 834 31.25 1.71 -0.58
N PHE A 835 31.04 0.60 0.11
CA PHE A 835 30.31 -0.54 -0.46
C PHE A 835 28.87 -0.18 -0.81
N ASN A 836 28.17 0.55 0.07
CA ASN A 836 26.82 1.05 -0.24
C ASN A 836 26.82 2.08 -1.38
N PHE A 837 27.89 2.86 -1.53
CA PHE A 837 28.06 3.78 -2.64
C PHE A 837 28.23 3.02 -3.96
N PHE A 838 29.07 1.97 -4.01
CA PHE A 838 29.20 1.07 -5.15
C PHE A 838 27.87 0.41 -5.53
N LEU A 839 27.15 -0.15 -4.54
CA LEU A 839 25.84 -0.77 -4.81
C LEU A 839 24.81 0.20 -5.40
N ARG A 840 24.92 1.51 -5.09
CA ARG A 840 24.03 2.55 -5.63
C ARG A 840 24.52 3.10 -6.97
N ASN A 841 25.83 3.16 -7.16
CA ASN A 841 26.49 3.78 -8.31
C ASN A 841 27.51 2.82 -8.93
N PRO A 842 27.10 1.65 -9.44
CA PRO A 842 28.06 0.64 -9.85
C PRO A 842 28.77 1.05 -11.13
N ASP A 843 30.07 1.29 -11.01
CA ASP A 843 31.01 1.62 -12.06
C ASP A 843 32.42 1.20 -11.65
N ASN A 844 33.37 1.23 -12.59
CA ASN A 844 34.76 0.87 -12.34
C ASN A 844 35.34 1.71 -11.19
N TYR A 845 35.01 3.00 -11.16
CA TYR A 845 35.50 3.94 -10.16
C TYR A 845 35.11 3.56 -8.71
N SER A 846 33.83 3.32 -8.46
CA SER A 846 33.33 2.92 -7.15
C SER A 846 33.72 1.49 -6.78
N TRP A 847 33.94 0.63 -7.77
CA TRP A 847 34.46 -0.72 -7.57
C TRP A 847 35.93 -0.70 -7.14
N GLU A 848 36.79 0.08 -7.80
CA GLU A 848 38.20 0.26 -7.37
C GLU A 848 38.28 0.79 -5.93
N LEU A 849 37.45 1.78 -5.59
CA LEU A 849 37.37 2.31 -4.24
C LEU A 849 36.95 1.23 -3.23
N THR A 850 36.02 0.34 -3.63
CA THR A 850 35.61 -0.81 -2.83
C THR A 850 36.77 -1.78 -2.61
N LYS A 851 37.50 -2.16 -3.67
CA LYS A 851 38.67 -3.06 -3.56
C LYS A 851 39.75 -2.50 -2.63
N LEU A 852 40.07 -1.21 -2.76
CA LEU A 852 41.00 -0.51 -1.87
C LEU A 852 40.56 -0.56 -0.41
N SER A 853 39.26 -0.36 -0.15
CA SER A 853 38.73 -0.41 1.22
C SER A 853 38.71 -1.82 1.80
N VAL A 854 38.46 -2.85 0.99
CA VAL A 854 38.46 -4.27 1.42
C VAL A 854 39.86 -4.72 1.84
N ALA A 855 40.91 -4.21 1.19
CA ALA A 855 42.30 -4.53 1.55
C ALA A 855 42.68 -4.15 2.99
N LYS A 856 41.90 -3.27 3.66
CA LYS A 856 42.12 -2.81 5.04
C LYS A 856 41.19 -3.46 6.07
N ILE A 857 40.36 -4.45 5.68
CA ILE A 857 39.43 -5.12 6.60
C ILE A 857 40.19 -6.09 7.52
N ASP A 858 39.91 -6.01 8.83
CA ASP A 858 40.34 -6.99 9.84
C ASP A 858 39.33 -8.15 9.92
N LEU A 859 39.81 -9.39 9.89
CA LEU A 859 39.01 -10.63 10.05
C LEU A 859 38.21 -10.68 11.36
N LYS A 860 38.64 -9.97 12.40
CA LYS A 860 37.89 -9.88 13.66
C LYS A 860 36.59 -9.07 13.52
N ASP A 861 36.42 -8.28 12.45
CA ASP A 861 35.20 -7.50 12.20
C ASP A 861 34.14 -8.32 11.45
N LYS A 862 33.38 -9.11 12.23
CA LYS A 862 32.25 -9.91 11.74
C LYS A 862 31.24 -9.12 10.90
N GLU A 863 31.05 -7.81 11.15
CA GLU A 863 30.10 -7.01 10.37
C GLU A 863 30.64 -6.64 8.98
N ALA A 864 31.91 -6.26 8.88
CA ALA A 864 32.57 -6.03 7.59
C ALA A 864 32.55 -7.31 6.74
N PHE A 865 32.82 -8.45 7.37
CA PHE A 865 32.70 -9.77 6.72
C PHE A 865 31.28 -10.05 6.23
N ASN A 866 30.26 -9.79 7.07
CA ASN A 866 28.86 -9.90 6.69
C ASN A 866 28.46 -8.95 5.55
N ILE A 867 29.13 -7.82 5.37
CA ILE A 867 28.89 -6.91 4.24
C ILE A 867 29.54 -7.48 2.98
N LEU A 868 30.79 -7.91 3.06
CA LEU A 868 31.55 -8.49 1.94
C LEU A 868 30.91 -9.77 1.38
N THR A 869 30.17 -10.51 2.20
CA THR A 869 29.48 -11.74 1.77
C THR A 869 28.06 -11.50 1.22
N LYS A 870 27.61 -10.24 1.07
CA LYS A 870 26.29 -9.89 0.50
C LYS A 870 26.31 -9.84 -1.04
N TYR A 871 26.24 -11.00 -1.66
CA TYR A 871 26.26 -11.15 -3.13
C TYR A 871 24.94 -10.76 -3.84
N LYS A 872 23.78 -10.91 -3.18
CA LYS A 872 22.45 -10.76 -3.86
C LYS A 872 22.22 -9.37 -4.46
N ARG A 873 22.93 -8.36 -3.94
CA ARG A 873 22.80 -6.96 -4.36
C ARG A 873 23.86 -6.55 -5.39
N ILE A 874 24.80 -7.43 -5.71
CA ILE A 874 25.89 -7.11 -6.64
C ILE A 874 25.31 -6.97 -8.06
N PRO A 875 25.67 -5.89 -8.79
CA PRO A 875 25.24 -5.70 -10.17
C PRO A 875 25.75 -6.82 -11.08
N PRO A 876 24.95 -7.27 -12.07
CA PRO A 876 25.32 -8.39 -12.95
C PRO A 876 26.69 -8.23 -13.64
N THR A 877 27.05 -7.02 -14.04
CA THR A 877 28.32 -6.72 -14.74
C THR A 877 29.55 -6.95 -13.86
N TYR A 878 29.43 -6.72 -12.55
CA TYR A 878 30.54 -6.88 -11.61
C TYR A 878 30.50 -8.22 -10.88
N PHE A 879 29.51 -9.08 -11.14
CA PHE A 879 29.32 -10.32 -10.39
C PHE A 879 30.54 -11.24 -10.47
N ALA A 880 31.08 -11.48 -11.67
CA ALA A 880 32.22 -12.38 -11.85
C ALA A 880 33.48 -11.84 -11.15
N ASP A 881 33.83 -10.58 -11.41
CA ASP A 881 34.99 -9.93 -10.77
C ASP A 881 34.84 -9.86 -9.24
N TYR A 882 33.62 -9.61 -8.75
CA TYR A 882 33.31 -9.63 -7.32
C TYR A 882 33.54 -11.01 -6.69
N VAL A 883 33.05 -12.07 -7.33
CA VAL A 883 33.22 -13.45 -6.86
C VAL A 883 34.70 -13.80 -6.82
N LEU A 884 35.45 -13.54 -7.90
CA LEU A 884 36.88 -13.81 -7.99
C LEU A 884 37.66 -13.07 -6.90
N PHE A 885 37.49 -11.75 -6.82
CA PHE A 885 38.19 -10.92 -5.84
C PHE A 885 37.87 -11.33 -4.40
N THR A 886 36.59 -11.56 -4.09
CA THR A 886 36.19 -11.89 -2.73
C THR A 886 36.65 -13.30 -2.35
N PHE A 887 36.54 -14.27 -3.26
CA PHE A 887 36.96 -15.64 -3.01
C PHE A 887 38.49 -15.73 -2.84
N ASP A 888 39.28 -15.07 -3.69
CA ASP A 888 40.74 -14.96 -3.55
C ASP A 888 41.12 -14.32 -2.19
N LYS A 889 40.44 -13.25 -1.79
CA LYS A 889 40.65 -12.65 -0.47
C LYS A 889 40.35 -13.63 0.67
N LEU A 890 39.29 -14.43 0.56
CA LEU A 890 38.97 -15.47 1.54
C LEU A 890 39.97 -16.61 1.57
N GLU A 891 40.63 -16.94 0.44
CA GLU A 891 41.70 -17.94 0.40
C GLU A 891 42.99 -17.44 1.06
N ASN A 892 43.31 -16.15 0.92
CA ASN A 892 44.58 -15.57 1.38
C ASN A 892 44.58 -15.16 2.87
N PHE A 893 43.49 -15.39 3.60
CA PHE A 893 43.44 -15.14 5.04
C PHE A 893 44.10 -16.28 5.83
N GLN A 894 45.03 -15.94 6.73
CA GLN A 894 45.95 -16.88 7.39
C GLN A 894 45.34 -17.76 8.51
N ASP A 895 44.05 -17.62 8.83
CA ASP A 895 43.45 -18.28 10.00
C ASP A 895 42.16 -19.05 9.61
N PRO A 896 42.14 -20.39 9.60
CA PRO A 896 40.96 -21.20 9.24
C PRO A 896 39.89 -21.14 10.33
N ASN A 897 39.26 -19.99 10.49
CA ASN A 897 38.10 -19.80 11.35
C ASN A 897 36.81 -20.17 10.59
N GLU A 898 35.82 -20.69 11.33
CA GLU A 898 34.46 -21.03 10.87
C GLU A 898 33.80 -19.91 10.03
N ILE A 899 34.12 -18.65 10.35
CA ILE A 899 33.65 -17.45 9.64
C ILE A 899 34.10 -17.45 8.17
N ILE A 900 35.35 -17.83 7.89
CA ILE A 900 35.88 -17.84 6.52
C ILE A 900 35.17 -18.90 5.68
N GLU A 901 34.99 -20.09 6.24
CA GLU A 901 34.22 -21.15 5.58
C GLU A 901 32.79 -20.71 5.31
N GLU A 902 32.13 -20.08 6.28
CA GLU A 902 30.78 -19.52 6.10
C GLU A 902 30.75 -18.49 4.95
N GLY A 903 31.76 -17.64 4.81
CA GLY A 903 31.86 -16.71 3.69
C GLY A 903 32.03 -17.40 2.35
N LYS A 904 32.88 -18.43 2.27
CA LYS A 904 33.04 -19.24 1.06
C LYS A 904 31.74 -19.96 0.71
N CYS A 905 31.02 -20.52 1.70
CA CYS A 905 29.68 -21.09 1.53
C CYS A 905 28.72 -20.09 0.86
N ARG A 906 28.66 -18.85 1.38
CA ARG A 906 27.78 -17.80 0.84
C ARG A 906 28.14 -17.41 -0.59
N ILE A 907 29.44 -17.38 -0.94
CA ILE A 907 29.87 -17.08 -2.31
C ILE A 907 29.53 -18.22 -3.26
N LEU A 908 29.80 -19.48 -2.88
CA LEU A 908 29.45 -20.63 -3.71
C LEU A 908 27.93 -20.75 -3.91
N GLU A 909 27.14 -20.47 -2.88
CA GLU A 909 25.68 -20.40 -2.96
C GLU A 909 25.18 -19.26 -3.88
N ALA A 910 25.97 -18.20 -4.07
CA ALA A 910 25.64 -17.12 -5.00
C ALA A 910 25.64 -17.56 -6.47
N VAL A 911 26.39 -18.62 -6.76
CA VAL A 911 26.57 -19.14 -8.11
C VAL A 911 25.40 -20.09 -8.42
N ASN A 912 24.66 -19.77 -9.48
CA ASN A 912 23.47 -20.46 -9.91
C ASN A 912 23.47 -20.65 -11.45
N SER A 913 22.40 -21.27 -11.95
CA SER A 913 22.21 -21.58 -13.37
C SER A 913 22.35 -20.40 -14.32
N LYS A 914 22.13 -19.15 -13.86
CA LYS A 914 22.16 -17.94 -14.71
C LYS A 914 23.51 -17.23 -14.75
N ASN A 915 24.42 -17.52 -13.82
CA ASN A 915 25.66 -16.75 -13.68
C ASN A 915 26.94 -17.59 -13.64
N ILE A 916 26.85 -18.93 -13.52
CA ILE A 916 28.05 -19.77 -13.47
C ILE A 916 28.89 -19.71 -14.76
N SER A 917 28.25 -19.63 -15.93
CA SER A 917 28.92 -19.47 -17.22
C SER A 917 29.65 -18.14 -17.40
N LYS A 918 29.43 -17.17 -16.49
CA LYS A 918 30.15 -15.89 -16.48
C LYS A 918 31.47 -15.95 -15.72
N LEU A 919 31.71 -17.03 -14.97
CA LEU A 919 32.94 -17.23 -14.22
C LEU A 919 34.02 -17.83 -15.13
N PRO A 920 35.30 -17.46 -14.98
CA PRO A 920 36.40 -18.09 -15.72
C PRO A 920 36.52 -19.60 -15.44
N HIS A 921 36.81 -20.40 -16.47
CA HIS A 921 36.86 -21.87 -16.36
C HIS A 921 37.95 -22.29 -15.38
N GLU A 922 39.11 -21.61 -15.42
CA GLU A 922 40.24 -21.83 -14.52
C GLU A 922 39.86 -21.67 -13.05
N PHE A 923 39.00 -20.69 -12.73
CA PHE A 923 38.50 -20.51 -11.37
C PHE A 923 37.61 -21.68 -10.93
N CYS A 924 36.66 -22.08 -11.79
CA CYS A 924 35.77 -23.20 -11.51
C CYS A 924 36.56 -24.50 -11.29
N GLU A 925 37.51 -24.81 -12.17
CA GLU A 925 38.39 -25.98 -12.03
C GLU A 925 39.22 -25.92 -10.74
N SER A 926 39.78 -24.76 -10.39
CA SER A 926 40.53 -24.58 -9.14
C SER A 926 39.66 -24.88 -7.92
N VAL A 927 38.41 -24.40 -7.88
CA VAL A 927 37.46 -24.70 -6.79
C VAL A 927 37.18 -26.21 -6.71
N ILE A 928 36.89 -26.85 -7.85
CA ILE A 928 36.63 -28.30 -7.88
C ILE A 928 37.88 -29.08 -7.46
N GLN A 929 39.07 -28.69 -7.92
CA GLN A 929 40.33 -29.37 -7.60
C GLN A 929 40.70 -29.26 -6.13
N LYS A 930 40.53 -28.09 -5.53
CA LYS A 930 40.87 -27.86 -4.12
C LYS A 930 39.85 -28.42 -3.14
N TYR A 931 38.57 -28.51 -3.50
CA TYR A 931 37.51 -28.73 -2.52
C TYR A 931 36.60 -29.93 -2.79
N PHE A 932 36.35 -30.32 -4.05
CA PHE A 932 35.43 -31.42 -4.36
C PHE A 932 36.02 -32.76 -3.92
N LEU A 933 35.30 -33.46 -3.04
CA LEU A 933 35.70 -34.77 -2.47
C LEU A 933 37.03 -34.73 -1.69
N GLN A 934 37.43 -33.56 -1.16
CA GLN A 934 38.63 -33.39 -0.32
C GLN A 934 38.29 -33.43 1.18
N THR A 935 37.31 -34.23 1.59
CA THR A 935 36.85 -34.34 2.98
C THR A 935 36.57 -35.79 3.39
N GLU A 936 36.67 -36.05 4.69
CA GLU A 936 36.26 -37.32 5.31
C GLU A 936 34.85 -37.28 5.91
N LYS A 937 34.27 -36.08 6.11
CA LYS A 937 32.93 -35.89 6.69
C LYS A 937 32.13 -34.86 5.92
N LEU A 938 30.82 -35.07 5.82
CA LEU A 938 29.91 -34.11 5.19
C LEU A 938 29.67 -32.91 6.13
N ASN A 939 29.99 -31.71 5.66
CA ASN A 939 29.73 -30.44 6.37
C ASN A 939 29.05 -29.43 5.43
N ASP A 940 28.61 -28.30 5.98
CA ASP A 940 27.89 -27.26 5.23
C ASP A 940 28.68 -26.73 4.03
N PHE A 941 30.00 -26.57 4.17
CA PHE A 941 30.85 -26.13 3.07
C PHE A 941 30.83 -27.10 1.90
N GLN A 942 30.92 -28.40 2.19
CA GLN A 942 30.88 -29.45 1.17
C GLN A 942 29.51 -29.58 0.50
N LEU A 943 28.42 -29.30 1.22
CA LEU A 943 27.09 -29.16 0.60
C LEU A 943 27.10 -28.07 -0.49
N LYS A 944 27.72 -26.91 -0.22
CA LYS A 944 27.81 -25.80 -1.17
C LYS A 944 28.77 -26.08 -2.32
N VAL A 945 29.85 -26.83 -2.08
CA VAL A 945 30.73 -27.31 -3.15
C VAL A 945 29.98 -28.27 -4.07
N HIS A 946 29.22 -29.24 -3.54
CA HIS A 946 28.42 -30.15 -4.36
C HIS A 946 27.40 -29.39 -5.19
N HIS A 947 26.70 -28.42 -4.59
CA HIS A 947 25.79 -27.54 -5.32
C HIS A 947 26.51 -26.83 -6.48
N PHE A 948 27.66 -26.20 -6.22
CA PHE A 948 28.47 -25.52 -7.22
C PHE A 948 28.89 -26.46 -8.36
N VAL A 949 29.40 -27.66 -8.04
CA VAL A 949 29.83 -28.66 -9.04
C VAL A 949 28.64 -29.13 -9.88
N SER A 950 27.48 -29.35 -9.27
CA SER A 950 26.26 -29.71 -9.99
C SER A 950 25.84 -28.61 -10.98
N LYS A 951 25.86 -27.33 -10.55
CA LYS A 951 25.60 -26.21 -11.47
C LYS A 951 26.65 -26.13 -12.58
N PHE A 952 27.92 -26.43 -12.28
CA PHE A 952 29.00 -26.39 -13.26
C PHE A 952 28.77 -27.43 -14.36
N ILE A 953 28.43 -28.67 -13.99
CA ILE A 953 28.08 -29.74 -14.93
C ILE A 953 26.86 -29.34 -15.78
N LEU A 954 25.83 -28.78 -15.15
CA LEU A 954 24.55 -28.54 -15.81
C LEU A 954 24.53 -27.30 -16.71
N TYR A 955 25.26 -26.23 -16.39
CA TYR A 955 25.07 -24.92 -17.04
C TYR A 955 26.34 -24.20 -17.53
N TYR A 956 27.55 -24.71 -17.28
CA TYR A 956 28.77 -23.96 -17.62
C TYR A 956 29.02 -23.85 -19.14
N GLU A 957 28.83 -24.95 -19.88
CA GLU A 957 29.11 -25.05 -21.33
C GLU A 957 27.97 -25.72 -22.10
N THR A 958 26.73 -25.30 -21.88
CA THR A 958 25.52 -25.90 -22.51
C THR A 958 25.40 -25.70 -24.02
N SER A 959 26.38 -25.06 -24.68
CA SER A 959 26.40 -24.88 -26.14
C SER A 959 27.31 -25.88 -26.89
N ASP A 960 28.13 -26.67 -26.19
CA ASP A 960 28.96 -27.74 -26.79
C ASP A 960 28.83 -29.05 -25.98
N GLU A 961 27.98 -29.95 -26.48
CA GLU A 961 27.73 -31.28 -25.90
C GLU A 961 29.03 -32.07 -25.66
N LYS A 962 30.05 -31.85 -26.50
CA LYS A 962 31.35 -32.50 -26.40
C LYS A 962 32.11 -32.05 -25.15
N ASN A 963 32.01 -30.79 -24.74
CA ASN A 963 32.73 -30.28 -23.60
C ASN A 963 32.00 -30.54 -22.28
N CYS A 964 30.66 -30.48 -22.27
CA CYS A 964 29.86 -30.97 -21.14
C CYS A 964 30.21 -32.43 -20.80
N LYS A 965 30.32 -33.29 -21.83
CA LYS A 965 30.77 -34.68 -21.68
C LYS A 965 32.17 -34.79 -21.08
N LYS A 966 33.14 -34.00 -21.56
CA LYS A 966 34.52 -34.01 -21.01
C LYS A 966 34.55 -33.59 -19.54
N CYS A 967 33.82 -32.52 -19.19
CA CYS A 967 33.69 -32.04 -17.82
C CYS A 967 33.12 -33.13 -16.90
N MET A 968 32.00 -33.75 -17.31
CA MET A 968 31.37 -34.82 -16.54
C MET A 968 32.32 -36.01 -16.36
N VAL A 969 33.02 -36.44 -17.42
CA VAL A 969 34.02 -37.53 -17.32
C VAL A 969 35.17 -37.18 -16.35
N SER A 970 35.67 -35.95 -16.37
CA SER A 970 36.72 -35.48 -15.44
C SER A 970 36.26 -35.56 -13.97
N ILE A 971 35.04 -35.10 -13.69
CA ILE A 971 34.45 -35.12 -12.34
C ILE A 971 34.21 -36.57 -11.88
N PHE A 972 33.68 -37.43 -12.75
CA PHE A 972 33.46 -38.85 -12.44
C PHE A 972 34.76 -39.62 -12.26
N ALA A 973 35.86 -39.25 -12.92
CA ALA A 973 37.17 -39.84 -12.64
C ALA A 973 37.65 -39.55 -11.20
N ARG A 974 37.38 -38.33 -10.68
CA ARG A 974 37.67 -37.98 -9.28
C ARG A 974 36.75 -38.73 -8.32
N LEU A 975 35.46 -38.80 -8.64
CA LEU A 975 34.47 -39.54 -7.87
C LEU A 975 34.80 -41.03 -7.77
N LYS A 976 35.20 -41.66 -8.88
CA LYS A 976 35.67 -43.04 -8.92
C LYS A 976 36.85 -43.25 -7.99
N LYS A 977 37.88 -42.41 -8.09
CA LYS A 977 39.05 -42.48 -7.19
C LYS A 977 38.66 -42.38 -5.72
N TYR A 978 37.73 -41.48 -5.37
CA TYR A 978 37.24 -41.32 -4.00
C TYR A 978 36.46 -42.56 -3.51
N ILE A 979 35.59 -43.11 -4.35
CA ILE A 979 34.82 -44.34 -4.06
C ILE A 979 35.76 -45.53 -3.89
N ASP A 980 36.71 -45.73 -4.81
CA ASP A 980 37.68 -46.82 -4.76
C ASP A 980 38.51 -46.81 -3.46
N CYS A 981 38.83 -45.62 -2.93
CA CYS A 981 39.58 -45.47 -1.68
C CYS A 981 38.75 -45.68 -0.41
N SER A 982 37.47 -45.32 -0.39
CA SER A 982 36.74 -45.15 0.88
C SER A 982 35.40 -45.87 0.98
N TRP A 983 34.78 -46.32 -0.12
CA TRP A 983 33.39 -46.81 -0.13
C TRP A 983 33.15 -48.03 0.76
N TYR A 984 34.09 -48.98 0.74
CA TYR A 984 34.04 -50.22 1.55
C TYR A 984 34.86 -50.14 2.84
N SER A 985 35.41 -48.96 3.17
CA SER A 985 36.15 -48.75 4.42
C SER A 985 35.20 -48.88 5.62
N LEU A 986 35.62 -49.59 6.67
CA LEU A 986 34.87 -49.70 7.93
C LEU A 986 34.80 -48.36 8.67
N GLU A 987 35.85 -47.55 8.56
CA GLU A 987 35.95 -46.26 9.26
C GLU A 987 35.28 -45.12 8.47
N HIS A 988 35.51 -45.07 7.16
CA HIS A 988 35.09 -43.93 6.32
C HIS A 988 33.93 -44.25 5.37
N GLY A 989 33.51 -45.52 5.21
CA GLY A 989 32.54 -45.92 4.20
C GLY A 989 31.14 -45.34 4.40
N LEU A 990 30.69 -45.14 5.63
CA LEU A 990 29.39 -44.52 5.90
C LEU A 990 29.37 -43.04 5.45
N GLU A 991 30.42 -42.28 5.77
CA GLU A 991 30.52 -40.87 5.38
C GLU A 991 30.74 -40.72 3.88
N CYS A 992 31.58 -41.58 3.27
CA CYS A 992 31.75 -41.64 1.82
C CYS A 992 30.39 -41.82 1.10
N ARG A 993 29.55 -42.76 1.57
CA ARG A 993 28.18 -42.96 1.04
C ARG A 993 27.30 -41.72 1.20
N LYS A 994 27.34 -41.04 2.35
CA LYS A 994 26.57 -39.79 2.58
C LYS A 994 27.02 -38.67 1.65
N ILE A 995 28.32 -38.48 1.48
CA ILE A 995 28.91 -37.47 0.60
C ILE A 995 28.47 -37.71 -0.85
N CYS A 996 28.62 -38.93 -1.36
CA CYS A 996 28.21 -39.26 -2.72
C CYS A 996 26.69 -39.12 -2.92
N SER A 997 25.88 -39.61 -1.97
CA SER A 997 24.42 -39.47 -2.02
C SER A 997 23.98 -38.00 -2.01
N ASN A 998 24.67 -37.13 -1.26
CA ASN A 998 24.40 -35.70 -1.28
C ASN A 998 24.69 -35.08 -2.65
N PHE A 999 25.82 -35.42 -3.29
CA PHE A 999 26.15 -34.93 -4.62
C PHE A 999 25.07 -35.30 -5.65
N ILE A 1000 24.56 -36.53 -5.60
CA ILE A 1000 23.47 -37.00 -6.48
C ILE A 1000 22.20 -36.20 -6.24
N LYS A 1001 21.83 -35.96 -4.98
CA LYS A 1001 20.66 -35.16 -4.63
C LYS A 1001 20.77 -33.72 -5.14
N GLU A 1002 21.93 -33.08 -4.95
CA GLU A 1002 22.18 -31.73 -5.46
C GLU A 1002 22.08 -31.68 -6.99
N PHE A 1003 22.65 -32.65 -7.70
CA PHE A 1003 22.55 -32.74 -9.16
C PHE A 1003 21.10 -32.91 -9.63
N CYS A 1004 20.34 -33.81 -9.01
CA CYS A 1004 18.94 -34.06 -9.34
C CYS A 1004 18.00 -32.92 -8.94
N SER A 1005 18.38 -32.08 -7.96
CA SER A 1005 17.52 -31.02 -7.40
C SER A 1005 17.03 -30.03 -8.46
N ASP A 1006 17.85 -29.75 -9.48
CA ASP A 1006 17.51 -28.82 -10.56
C ASP A 1006 16.44 -29.35 -11.50
N PHE A 1007 16.47 -30.65 -11.78
CA PHE A 1007 15.42 -31.31 -12.54
C PHE A 1007 14.10 -31.33 -11.76
N LEU A 1008 14.16 -31.58 -10.45
CA LEU A 1008 12.99 -31.59 -9.56
C LEU A 1008 12.43 -30.19 -9.26
N GLY A 1009 13.27 -29.16 -9.40
CA GLY A 1009 12.94 -27.74 -9.33
C GLY A 1009 12.47 -27.14 -10.66
N LYS A 1010 12.52 -27.92 -11.76
CA LYS A 1010 12.23 -27.48 -13.14
C LYS A 1010 13.20 -26.40 -13.65
N GLU A 1011 14.41 -26.33 -13.11
CA GLU A 1011 15.50 -25.45 -13.59
C GLU A 1011 16.27 -26.07 -14.76
N CYS A 1012 16.33 -27.41 -14.84
CA CYS A 1012 16.95 -28.16 -15.94
C CYS A 1012 15.97 -29.20 -16.52
N ASP A 1013 15.91 -29.31 -17.84
CA ASP A 1013 15.08 -30.28 -18.56
C ASP A 1013 15.89 -31.13 -19.56
N ASN A 1014 17.23 -31.05 -19.51
CA ASN A 1014 18.11 -31.80 -20.38
C ASN A 1014 18.24 -33.26 -19.91
N LYS A 1015 17.33 -34.09 -20.40
CA LYS A 1015 17.26 -35.52 -20.09
C LYS A 1015 18.51 -36.30 -20.52
N GLU A 1016 19.18 -35.89 -21.59
CA GLU A 1016 20.39 -36.57 -22.10
C GLU A 1016 21.55 -36.44 -21.11
N ILE A 1017 21.72 -35.25 -20.52
CA ILE A 1017 22.70 -35.01 -19.45
C ILE A 1017 22.39 -35.87 -18.21
N LEU A 1018 21.11 -36.00 -17.83
CA LEU A 1018 20.70 -36.85 -16.72
C LEU A 1018 21.00 -38.33 -17.01
N ILE A 1019 20.69 -38.83 -18.21
CA ILE A 1019 20.98 -40.20 -18.62
C ILE A 1019 22.49 -40.45 -18.64
N MET A 1020 23.29 -39.51 -19.15
CA MET A 1020 24.75 -39.63 -19.17
C MET A 1020 25.32 -39.70 -17.75
N PHE A 1021 24.83 -38.86 -16.83
CA PHE A 1021 25.21 -38.88 -15.41
C PHE A 1021 24.87 -40.23 -14.78
N MET A 1022 23.67 -40.77 -15.03
CA MET A 1022 23.23 -42.08 -14.55
C MET A 1022 24.13 -43.22 -15.08
N ASN A 1023 24.48 -43.19 -16.36
CA ASN A 1023 25.36 -44.21 -16.95
C ASN A 1023 26.76 -44.19 -16.31
N LEU A 1024 27.36 -43.01 -16.17
CA LEU A 1024 28.67 -42.87 -15.53
C LEU A 1024 28.65 -43.30 -14.06
N TRP A 1025 27.54 -43.07 -13.34
CA TRP A 1025 27.37 -43.57 -11.98
C TRP A 1025 27.31 -45.09 -11.94
N ASN A 1026 26.51 -45.70 -12.81
CA ASN A 1026 26.34 -47.15 -12.90
C ASN A 1026 27.62 -47.88 -13.36
N ASP A 1027 28.52 -47.19 -14.07
CA ASP A 1027 29.85 -47.69 -14.43
C ASP A 1027 30.80 -47.74 -13.22
N ILE A 1028 30.58 -46.93 -12.18
CA ILE A 1028 31.36 -46.93 -10.94
C ILE A 1028 30.75 -47.88 -9.90
N LEU A 1029 29.44 -47.79 -9.67
CA LEU A 1029 28.73 -48.56 -8.67
C LEU A 1029 27.53 -49.27 -9.27
N LYS A 1030 27.42 -50.58 -9.03
CA LYS A 1030 26.27 -51.38 -9.45
C LYS A 1030 25.01 -50.96 -8.65
N PRO A 1031 23.79 -51.16 -9.20
CA PRO A 1031 22.55 -50.74 -8.53
C PRO A 1031 22.41 -51.22 -7.08
N HIS A 1032 22.80 -52.45 -6.75
CA HIS A 1032 22.74 -52.98 -5.38
C HIS A 1032 23.74 -52.33 -4.40
N GLN A 1033 24.83 -51.72 -4.92
CA GLN A 1033 25.86 -51.08 -4.09
C GLN A 1033 25.45 -49.68 -3.63
N ALA A 1034 24.55 -49.01 -4.37
CA ALA A 1034 24.04 -47.67 -4.08
C ALA A 1034 22.53 -47.57 -4.40
N PHE A 1035 21.74 -48.49 -3.85
CA PHE A 1035 20.35 -48.72 -4.27
C PHE A 1035 19.43 -47.50 -4.13
N ASN A 1036 19.54 -46.75 -3.01
CA ASN A 1036 18.72 -45.55 -2.81
C ASN A 1036 19.03 -44.46 -3.84
N ASP A 1037 20.32 -44.27 -4.16
CA ASP A 1037 20.76 -43.25 -5.10
C ASP A 1037 20.40 -43.62 -6.54
N TYR A 1038 20.51 -44.90 -6.89
CA TYR A 1038 20.02 -45.46 -8.14
C TYR A 1038 18.52 -45.14 -8.33
N LEU A 1039 17.68 -45.49 -7.34
CA LEU A 1039 16.25 -45.20 -7.39
C LEU A 1039 15.95 -43.70 -7.45
N TYR A 1040 16.70 -42.88 -6.71
CA TYR A 1040 16.51 -41.42 -6.69
C TYR A 1040 16.72 -40.80 -8.09
N MET A 1041 17.75 -41.22 -8.81
CA MET A 1041 17.99 -40.75 -10.18
C MET A 1041 16.93 -41.27 -11.16
N HIS A 1042 16.52 -42.53 -11.06
CA HIS A 1042 15.46 -43.09 -11.91
C HIS A 1042 14.11 -42.40 -11.69
N PHE A 1043 13.71 -42.12 -10.44
CA PHE A 1043 12.49 -41.35 -10.18
C PHE A 1043 12.60 -39.90 -10.64
N THR A 1044 13.79 -39.28 -10.55
CA THR A 1044 14.04 -37.96 -11.13
C THR A 1044 13.86 -37.99 -12.65
N SER A 1045 14.40 -38.99 -13.34
CA SER A 1045 14.21 -39.17 -14.79
C SER A 1045 12.73 -39.34 -15.15
N LEU A 1046 11.97 -40.15 -14.41
CA LEU A 1046 10.53 -40.34 -14.63
C LEU A 1046 9.73 -39.04 -14.38
N TYR A 1047 10.17 -38.21 -13.42
CA TYR A 1047 9.56 -36.91 -13.17
C TYR A 1047 9.78 -35.93 -14.32
N VAL A 1048 11.00 -35.90 -14.87
CA VAL A 1048 11.32 -35.09 -16.05
C VAL A 1048 10.46 -35.52 -17.25
N GLU A 1049 10.31 -36.82 -17.49
CA GLU A 1049 9.43 -37.36 -18.54
C GLU A 1049 7.95 -36.97 -18.33
N PHE A 1050 7.47 -37.06 -17.09
CA PHE A 1050 6.09 -36.69 -16.76
C PHE A 1050 5.78 -35.23 -17.11
N ILE A 1051 6.71 -34.31 -16.78
CA ILE A 1051 6.53 -32.88 -17.05
C ILE A 1051 6.75 -32.55 -18.52
N LYS A 1052 7.83 -33.04 -19.13
CA LYS A 1052 8.28 -32.62 -20.46
C LYS A 1052 7.53 -33.33 -21.58
N ASP A 1053 7.37 -34.64 -21.45
CA ASP A 1053 6.76 -35.47 -22.50
C ASP A 1053 5.23 -35.51 -22.36
N GLN A 1054 4.65 -34.76 -21.40
CA GLN A 1054 3.23 -34.78 -21.01
C GLN A 1054 2.68 -36.20 -20.85
N SER A 1055 3.54 -37.10 -20.35
CA SER A 1055 3.18 -38.52 -20.19
C SER A 1055 2.03 -38.63 -19.20
N SER A 1056 1.00 -39.42 -19.53
CA SER A 1056 -0.10 -39.65 -18.59
C SER A 1056 0.41 -40.34 -17.33
N MET A 1057 -0.22 -40.07 -16.18
CA MET A 1057 0.12 -40.73 -14.91
C MET A 1057 0.04 -42.26 -15.01
N LYS A 1058 -0.82 -42.76 -15.90
CA LYS A 1058 -0.92 -44.19 -16.22
C LYS A 1058 0.35 -44.72 -16.88
N VAL A 1059 0.94 -44.01 -17.84
CA VAL A 1059 2.22 -44.39 -18.48
C VAL A 1059 3.38 -44.32 -17.48
N ILE A 1060 3.41 -43.33 -16.60
CA ILE A 1060 4.39 -43.27 -15.52
C ILE A 1060 4.25 -44.48 -14.59
N GLY A 1061 3.03 -44.85 -14.21
CA GLY A 1061 2.75 -46.05 -13.41
C GLY A 1061 3.29 -47.33 -14.06
N GLN A 1062 3.14 -47.46 -15.38
CA GLN A 1062 3.69 -48.59 -16.14
C GLN A 1062 5.22 -48.67 -16.06
N LYS A 1063 5.91 -47.54 -16.22
CA LYS A 1063 7.38 -47.50 -16.13
C LYS A 1063 7.88 -47.76 -14.71
N ILE A 1064 7.15 -47.31 -13.69
CA ILE A 1064 7.45 -47.63 -12.29
C ILE A 1064 7.30 -49.13 -12.04
N ALA A 1065 6.28 -49.78 -12.59
CA ALA A 1065 6.13 -51.23 -12.50
C ALA A 1065 7.32 -51.96 -13.14
N VAL A 1066 7.69 -51.59 -14.37
CA VAL A 1066 8.86 -52.16 -15.06
C VAL A 1066 10.15 -51.96 -14.26
N LEU A 1067 10.35 -50.78 -13.67
CA LEU A 1067 11.51 -50.52 -12.82
C LEU A 1067 11.48 -51.39 -11.55
N CYS A 1068 10.34 -51.48 -10.87
CA CYS A 1068 10.15 -52.32 -9.68
C CYS A 1068 10.43 -53.81 -9.99
N ASP A 1069 9.98 -54.27 -11.15
CA ASP A 1069 10.13 -55.66 -11.60
C ASP A 1069 11.54 -55.98 -12.11
N SER A 1070 12.24 -55.00 -12.70
CA SER A 1070 13.64 -55.18 -13.10
C SER A 1070 14.57 -55.47 -11.91
N LEU A 1071 14.09 -55.20 -10.68
CA LEU A 1071 14.82 -55.37 -9.43
C LEU A 1071 14.40 -56.66 -8.68
N HIS A 1072 13.59 -57.52 -9.31
CA HIS A 1072 12.82 -58.63 -8.69
C HIS A 1072 13.62 -59.86 -8.21
N ASN A 1073 14.96 -59.86 -8.31
CA ASN A 1073 15.75 -61.04 -7.94
C ASN A 1073 16.04 -61.20 -6.43
N GLU A 1074 15.67 -60.26 -5.56
CA GLU A 1074 15.92 -60.39 -4.12
C GLU A 1074 14.75 -59.83 -3.28
N GLU A 1075 14.12 -60.70 -2.48
CA GLU A 1075 13.32 -60.47 -1.25
C GLU A 1075 12.31 -59.29 -1.12
N SER A 1076 11.24 -59.53 -0.36
CA SER A 1076 10.16 -58.56 -0.06
C SER A 1076 10.61 -57.22 0.55
N LEU A 1077 11.79 -57.20 1.18
CA LEU A 1077 12.42 -56.00 1.75
C LEU A 1077 12.78 -54.94 0.69
N VAL A 1078 13.06 -55.35 -0.55
CA VAL A 1078 13.44 -54.42 -1.64
C VAL A 1078 12.27 -53.53 -2.06
N VAL A 1079 11.05 -54.06 -2.09
CA VAL A 1079 9.83 -53.29 -2.43
C VAL A 1079 9.53 -52.22 -1.38
N HIS A 1080 9.78 -52.53 -0.11
CA HIS A 1080 9.61 -51.55 0.97
C HIS A 1080 10.61 -50.38 0.84
N VAL A 1081 11.87 -50.67 0.53
CA VAL A 1081 12.90 -49.63 0.29
C VAL A 1081 12.58 -48.82 -0.98
N PHE A 1082 12.10 -49.49 -2.03
CA PHE A 1082 11.62 -48.85 -3.25
C PHE A 1082 10.51 -47.84 -2.97
N TYR A 1083 9.48 -48.27 -2.23
CA TYR A 1083 8.36 -47.42 -1.83
C TYR A 1083 8.83 -46.24 -0.96
N LYS A 1084 9.74 -46.47 0.01
CA LYS A 1084 10.31 -45.40 0.83
C LYS A 1084 11.00 -44.33 -0.01
N CYS A 1085 11.74 -44.74 -1.05
CA CYS A 1085 12.37 -43.80 -1.99
C CYS A 1085 11.32 -43.08 -2.83
N PHE A 1086 10.34 -43.80 -3.40
CA PHE A 1086 9.26 -43.21 -4.20
C PHE A 1086 8.42 -42.20 -3.40
N LYS A 1087 8.21 -42.44 -2.10
CA LYS A 1087 7.45 -41.54 -1.22
C LYS A 1087 8.03 -40.12 -1.20
N LEU A 1088 9.34 -39.95 -1.36
CA LEU A 1088 9.99 -38.63 -1.47
C LEU A 1088 9.56 -37.85 -2.73
N PHE A 1089 9.05 -38.54 -3.75
CA PHE A 1089 8.58 -37.98 -5.00
C PHE A 1089 7.05 -37.95 -5.12
N LYS A 1090 6.32 -38.60 -4.20
CA LYS A 1090 4.85 -38.73 -4.26
C LYS A 1090 4.17 -37.38 -4.49
N ASP A 1091 4.52 -36.38 -3.69
CA ASP A 1091 3.92 -35.04 -3.75
C ASP A 1091 4.28 -34.27 -5.04
N LYS A 1092 5.35 -34.67 -5.73
CA LYS A 1092 5.74 -34.10 -7.02
C LYS A 1092 4.86 -34.60 -8.16
N PHE A 1093 4.37 -35.85 -8.07
CA PHE A 1093 3.49 -36.47 -9.05
C PHE A 1093 1.99 -36.30 -8.71
N ILE A 1094 1.65 -36.26 -7.42
CA ILE A 1094 0.28 -36.34 -6.90
C ILE A 1094 0.09 -35.21 -5.86
N ASN A 1095 -0.62 -34.14 -6.23
CA ASN A 1095 -1.04 -33.12 -5.26
C ASN A 1095 -2.10 -33.69 -4.31
N SER A 1096 -2.10 -33.24 -3.05
CA SER A 1096 -3.00 -33.74 -1.99
C SER A 1096 -4.51 -33.66 -2.29
N ASN A 1097 -4.93 -32.87 -3.29
CA ASN A 1097 -6.32 -32.71 -3.72
C ASN A 1097 -6.68 -33.47 -5.02
N ASN A 1098 -5.76 -34.23 -5.60
CA ASN A 1098 -5.98 -34.93 -6.87
C ASN A 1098 -5.89 -36.45 -6.70
N GLU A 1099 -6.92 -37.01 -6.07
CA GLU A 1099 -7.08 -38.46 -5.89
C GLU A 1099 -7.14 -39.22 -7.23
N GLU A 1100 -7.57 -38.58 -8.33
CA GLU A 1100 -7.62 -39.20 -9.66
C GLU A 1100 -6.23 -39.58 -10.19
N ASN A 1101 -5.23 -38.70 -10.04
CA ASN A 1101 -3.85 -38.97 -10.47
C ASN A 1101 -3.22 -40.16 -9.72
N LEU A 1102 -3.58 -40.35 -8.43
CA LEU A 1102 -3.11 -41.50 -7.64
C LEU A 1102 -3.66 -42.81 -8.20
N PHE A 1103 -4.96 -42.84 -8.52
CA PHE A 1103 -5.57 -44.05 -9.08
C PHE A 1103 -5.15 -44.30 -10.54
N ASP A 1104 -4.86 -43.26 -11.32
CA ASP A 1104 -4.24 -43.40 -12.65
C ASP A 1104 -2.86 -44.06 -12.55
N LEU A 1105 -2.06 -43.67 -11.57
CA LEU A 1105 -0.76 -44.28 -11.29
C LEU A 1105 -0.91 -45.76 -10.91
N ILE A 1106 -1.79 -46.07 -9.95
CA ILE A 1106 -2.04 -47.42 -9.46
C ILE A 1106 -2.54 -48.33 -10.59
N GLU A 1107 -3.48 -47.86 -11.40
CA GLU A 1107 -3.96 -48.60 -12.57
C GLU A 1107 -2.88 -48.77 -13.64
N GLY A 1108 -2.00 -47.79 -13.80
CA GLY A 1108 -0.83 -47.89 -14.67
C GLY A 1108 0.08 -49.05 -14.25
N ILE A 1109 0.38 -49.13 -12.95
CA ILE A 1109 1.17 -50.22 -12.35
C ILE A 1109 0.48 -51.57 -12.59
N ALA A 1110 -0.82 -51.65 -12.27
CA ALA A 1110 -1.61 -52.88 -12.41
C ALA A 1110 -1.77 -53.36 -13.86
N LYS A 1111 -1.67 -52.47 -14.85
CA LYS A 1111 -1.90 -52.79 -16.27
C LYS A 1111 -0.72 -53.49 -16.94
N VAL A 1112 0.52 -53.21 -16.53
CA VAL A 1112 1.73 -53.71 -17.21
C VAL A 1112 2.38 -54.89 -16.50
N SER A 1113 2.09 -55.09 -15.22
CA SER A 1113 2.67 -56.18 -14.44
C SER A 1113 1.73 -56.73 -13.38
N SER A 1114 1.59 -58.06 -13.35
CA SER A 1114 0.96 -58.83 -12.27
C SER A 1114 2.02 -59.52 -11.40
N THR A 1115 3.26 -59.02 -11.37
CA THR A 1115 4.30 -59.58 -10.51
C THR A 1115 3.98 -59.31 -9.04
N ARG A 1116 4.48 -60.19 -8.16
CA ARG A 1116 4.36 -60.03 -6.71
C ARG A 1116 4.85 -58.64 -6.23
N SER A 1117 5.95 -58.13 -6.78
CA SER A 1117 6.53 -56.84 -6.37
C SER A 1117 5.66 -55.64 -6.77
N SER A 1118 5.11 -55.65 -7.98
CA SER A 1118 4.22 -54.58 -8.45
C SER A 1118 2.90 -54.56 -7.68
N LEU A 1119 2.34 -55.73 -7.35
CA LEU A 1119 1.15 -55.84 -6.50
C LEU A 1119 1.40 -55.39 -5.06
N MET A 1120 2.56 -55.72 -4.49
CA MET A 1120 2.97 -55.22 -3.17
C MET A 1120 3.15 -53.69 -3.16
N LEU A 1121 3.72 -53.11 -4.23
CA LEU A 1121 3.84 -51.66 -4.37
C LEU A 1121 2.46 -50.98 -4.45
N ILE A 1122 1.49 -51.59 -5.14
CA ILE A 1122 0.10 -51.11 -5.18
C ILE A 1122 -0.48 -51.02 -3.76
N ILE A 1123 -0.31 -52.07 -2.94
CA ILE A 1123 -0.79 -52.07 -1.55
C ILE A 1123 -0.20 -50.90 -0.75
N TYR A 1124 1.09 -50.62 -0.92
CA TYR A 1124 1.75 -49.48 -0.26
C TYR A 1124 1.27 -48.09 -0.74
N LEU A 1125 0.72 -47.99 -1.95
CA LEU A 1125 0.23 -46.74 -2.53
C LEU A 1125 -1.23 -46.44 -2.20
N LEU A 1126 -2.02 -47.44 -1.76
CA LEU A 1126 -3.42 -47.26 -1.43
C LEU A 1126 -3.62 -46.24 -0.28
N PRO A 1127 -4.65 -45.38 -0.35
CA PRO A 1127 -4.93 -44.41 0.70
C PRO A 1127 -5.49 -45.09 1.96
N ASN A 1128 -5.13 -44.55 3.13
CA ASN A 1128 -5.67 -45.01 4.43
C ASN A 1128 -6.97 -44.29 4.81
N ASP A 1129 -7.26 -43.11 4.25
CA ASP A 1129 -8.45 -42.32 4.56
C ASP A 1129 -9.73 -42.85 3.88
N LYS A 1130 -10.91 -42.40 4.35
CA LYS A 1130 -12.21 -42.71 3.73
C LYS A 1130 -12.36 -42.00 2.38
N ILE A 1131 -12.47 -42.79 1.31
CA ILE A 1131 -12.76 -42.30 -0.05
C ILE A 1131 -14.21 -41.80 -0.11
N THR A 1132 -14.41 -40.50 -0.34
CA THR A 1132 -15.72 -39.84 -0.33
C THR A 1132 -16.34 -39.69 -1.72
N MET A 1133 -15.52 -39.65 -2.78
CA MET A 1133 -16.01 -39.45 -4.16
C MET A 1133 -16.51 -40.78 -4.79
N PRO A 1134 -17.75 -40.84 -5.32
CA PRO A 1134 -18.33 -42.07 -5.87
C PRO A 1134 -17.54 -42.71 -7.03
N MET A 1135 -16.98 -41.90 -7.93
CA MET A 1135 -16.22 -42.38 -9.09
C MET A 1135 -14.90 -43.07 -8.68
N ILE A 1136 -14.21 -42.51 -7.68
CA ILE A 1136 -12.94 -43.04 -7.15
C ILE A 1136 -13.18 -44.30 -6.33
N LYS A 1137 -14.30 -44.38 -5.62
CA LYS A 1137 -14.72 -45.58 -4.89
C LYS A 1137 -14.88 -46.81 -5.80
N CYS A 1138 -15.38 -46.63 -7.02
CA CYS A 1138 -15.47 -47.72 -8.01
C CYS A 1138 -14.08 -48.21 -8.43
N ARG A 1139 -13.16 -47.29 -8.74
CA ARG A 1139 -11.77 -47.60 -9.11
C ARG A 1139 -11.03 -48.34 -7.99
N TYR A 1140 -11.18 -47.86 -6.74
CA TYR A 1140 -10.65 -48.52 -5.55
C TYR A 1140 -11.15 -49.95 -5.40
N ASN A 1141 -12.46 -50.19 -5.53
CA ASN A 1141 -13.04 -51.53 -5.43
C ASN A 1141 -12.47 -52.48 -6.49
N ASN A 1142 -12.32 -52.01 -7.73
CA ASN A 1142 -11.73 -52.81 -8.82
C ASN A 1142 -10.28 -53.23 -8.51
N ILE A 1143 -9.46 -52.33 -7.93
CA ILE A 1143 -8.10 -52.65 -7.50
C ILE A 1143 -8.10 -53.65 -6.33
N MET A 1144 -8.99 -53.47 -5.35
CA MET A 1144 -9.10 -54.40 -4.22
C MET A 1144 -9.55 -55.80 -4.66
N ASP A 1145 -10.46 -55.89 -5.63
CA ASP A 1145 -10.89 -57.17 -6.18
C ASP A 1145 -9.78 -57.86 -6.98
N LEU A 1146 -8.93 -57.09 -7.66
CA LEU A 1146 -7.72 -57.60 -8.30
C LEU A 1146 -6.77 -58.20 -7.25
N LEU A 1147 -6.46 -57.46 -6.18
CA LEU A 1147 -5.56 -57.93 -5.12
C LEU A 1147 -6.09 -59.15 -4.34
N ARG A 1148 -7.42 -59.28 -4.20
CA ARG A 1148 -8.06 -60.42 -3.51
C ARG A 1148 -8.04 -61.73 -4.30
N LYS A 1149 -8.02 -61.65 -5.63
CA LYS A 1149 -8.00 -62.83 -6.51
C LYS A 1149 -6.63 -63.51 -6.55
N GLU A 1150 -5.59 -62.84 -6.08
CA GLU A 1150 -4.21 -63.34 -6.10
C GLU A 1150 -3.93 -64.27 -4.90
N ASN A 1151 -3.56 -65.52 -5.20
CA ASN A 1151 -3.34 -66.57 -4.20
C ASN A 1151 -1.86 -66.64 -3.76
N ASP A 1152 -1.31 -65.51 -3.32
CA ASP A 1152 0.08 -65.40 -2.86
C ASP A 1152 0.17 -65.09 -1.35
N ASN A 1153 0.76 -66.01 -0.57
CA ASN A 1153 0.81 -65.91 0.89
C ASN A 1153 1.43 -64.60 1.39
N LEU A 1154 2.47 -64.10 0.72
CA LEU A 1154 3.14 -62.87 1.13
C LEU A 1154 2.27 -61.65 0.81
N LEU A 1155 1.67 -61.60 -0.38
CA LEU A 1155 0.74 -60.54 -0.76
C LEU A 1155 -0.47 -60.47 0.21
N GLN A 1156 -1.00 -61.63 0.63
CA GLN A 1156 -2.11 -61.69 1.59
C GLN A 1156 -1.72 -61.15 2.97
N ILE A 1157 -0.48 -61.33 3.43
CA ILE A 1157 0.03 -60.72 4.67
C ILE A 1157 0.06 -59.19 4.55
N TYR A 1158 0.54 -58.66 3.42
CA TYR A 1158 0.58 -57.21 3.18
C TYR A 1158 -0.83 -56.62 3.09
N LEU A 1159 -1.74 -57.32 2.43
CA LEU A 1159 -3.14 -56.91 2.32
C LEU A 1159 -3.84 -56.93 3.69
N HIS A 1160 -3.56 -57.95 4.52
CA HIS A 1160 -4.04 -58.01 5.90
C HIS A 1160 -3.53 -56.84 6.75
N ASN A 1161 -2.25 -56.50 6.66
CA ASN A 1161 -1.67 -55.37 7.36
C ASN A 1161 -2.27 -54.03 6.90
N TYR A 1162 -2.56 -53.87 5.60
CA TYR A 1162 -3.27 -52.69 5.10
C TYR A 1162 -4.67 -52.56 5.74
N TYR A 1163 -5.43 -53.66 5.84
CA TYR A 1163 -6.73 -53.65 6.52
C TYR A 1163 -6.64 -53.31 8.01
N LEU A 1164 -5.59 -53.75 8.71
CA LEU A 1164 -5.38 -53.39 10.12
C LEU A 1164 -5.01 -51.91 10.32
N SER A 1165 -4.41 -51.28 9.31
CA SER A 1165 -4.00 -49.87 9.35
C SER A 1165 -5.10 -48.87 8.99
N LYS A 1166 -6.28 -49.37 8.57
CA LYS A 1166 -7.43 -48.60 8.11
C LYS A 1166 -8.57 -48.66 9.13
#